data_AF-E6VSK1-F1
#
_entry.id   AF-E6VSK1-F1
#
_cell.length_a   1.000
_cell.length_b   1.000
_cell.length_c   1.000
_cell.angle_alpha   90.00
_cell.angle_beta   90.00
_cell.angle_gamma   90.00
#
_symmetry.space_group_name_H-M   'P 1'
#
loop_
_entity.id
_entity.type
_entity.pdbx_description
1 polymer ?
#
loop_
_entity_poly.entity_id
_entity_poly.type
_entity_poly.pdbx_seq_one_letter_code
_entity_poly.pdbx_strand_id
1 'polypeptide(L)'
;MRTIKDIFADGSLSFTPQELIDFEHTIKDCIAEFLPFSSYSLFFPRQEAEGPIPEPEFRRDDGELILPLVFQGRMLCYFIAKGVKLKAPSVAPRYIMALASAVLEKLALYKKSVTDPLTGLFTRDYFVAELMKAIDQVQGCLATGNCRAGAAARNGTVVQGVVGTPVCEVEQVFSGTLGVLYVDLDNFLWINEHYGYLIGDDIVAEVGRLLDLVCPKYTTVSRLANDKFAVLVPDAKPRACFQLSEVIRSGIGKLSFVDDITNDIITVTTSVGFVNYPQGLEGGQFRRAPSEQARMLVRKARKSVSVAKDLGRNRVFSYADILAKGGRVLEALPMNRVVVSLGESSGAKVGLRFLVRAPKASQSGAEPAVQAGRSPAMFKAEVVLVEVQSETAVAEILHLGDASWNVKPGDLLKLVTGDEPHFSDRPGVSVPGAPPRKDAATRLVSYSDFVATLATARLKPETFGLSLIRVLDQPADADAAYQEAMDQLVADVAGLARGGFGEGAFGGRYGLNGMIFFQEGVDGPTLRARSLEIAKLAADTLGVSVSIGSACHPFLNFDRADILENCRKALEHALLLPEPRVAVFDSISLNLAADRRFMDGDIYGAIEEFKLALLDDEHNLLARNSLGICYAQLGRFEDARRQFEQVSAIDKKDVLALYNLGWANHRLGDLKKAEQAYRQCLKADPGHVYALMRLGSISEQAGHLKKAANHYKKAAAQPGGERMVLRPLARIAYRQGDIDATREYLHLALNADHNDHQAMHMLARLYLDQGEDPQIAEVLARQSSALSPDKDVYWETLVEALEAQGKVEEAVKVAARAG
;
A
#
# COMPACT_ATOMS: atom_id res chain seq x y z
N MET A 1 -6.77 -37.12 -23.56
CA MET A 1 -5.50 -36.87 -22.85
C MET A 1 -4.88 -35.64 -23.46
N ARG A 2 -5.04 -34.47 -22.82
CA ARG A 2 -4.24 -33.29 -23.19
C ARG A 2 -2.79 -33.65 -22.85
N THR A 3 -1.90 -33.62 -23.84
CA THR A 3 -0.46 -33.65 -23.63
C THR A 3 -0.13 -32.48 -22.70
N ILE A 4 0.09 -32.79 -21.43
CA ILE A 4 0.63 -31.84 -20.46
C ILE A 4 2.00 -31.47 -21.03
N LYS A 5 2.14 -30.25 -21.57
CA LYS A 5 3.47 -29.67 -21.84
C LYS A 5 4.26 -29.88 -20.56
N ASP A 6 5.39 -30.58 -20.65
CA ASP A 6 6.26 -30.81 -19.51
C ASP A 6 6.63 -29.45 -18.90
N ILE A 7 6.09 -29.19 -17.71
CA ILE A 7 6.20 -27.90 -17.00
C ILE A 7 7.63 -27.57 -16.58
N PHE A 8 8.56 -28.51 -16.78
CA PHE A 8 9.99 -28.40 -16.52
C PHE A 8 10.84 -28.34 -17.80
N ALA A 9 10.27 -28.38 -19.01
CA ALA A 9 11.03 -28.46 -20.27
C ALA A 9 11.62 -27.14 -20.78
N ASP A 10 11.28 -26.00 -20.17
CA ASP A 10 11.74 -24.67 -20.58
C ASP A 10 13.17 -24.32 -20.14
N GLY A 11 13.83 -25.19 -19.35
CA GLY A 11 15.19 -24.97 -18.85
C GLY A 11 15.32 -23.82 -17.83
N SER A 12 14.21 -23.20 -17.43
CA SER A 12 14.16 -22.06 -16.50
C SER A 12 14.46 -22.45 -15.05
N LEU A 13 14.30 -23.72 -14.73
CA LEU A 13 14.48 -24.27 -13.39
C LEU A 13 15.73 -25.14 -13.35
N SER A 14 16.72 -24.69 -12.59
CA SER A 14 17.91 -25.45 -12.23
C SER A 14 18.21 -25.28 -10.75
N PHE A 15 18.90 -26.25 -10.17
CA PHE A 15 19.41 -26.17 -8.81
C PHE A 15 20.92 -25.96 -8.82
N THR A 16 21.39 -25.02 -8.02
CA THR A 16 22.82 -24.94 -7.69
C THR A 16 23.14 -25.90 -6.53
N PRO A 17 24.41 -26.34 -6.38
CA PRO A 17 24.80 -27.13 -5.20
C PRO A 17 24.46 -26.44 -3.87
N GLN A 18 24.61 -25.11 -3.82
CA GLN A 18 24.27 -24.34 -2.63
C GLN A 18 22.77 -24.39 -2.32
N GLU A 19 21.91 -24.26 -3.33
CA GLU A 19 20.46 -24.36 -3.13
C GLU A 19 20.05 -25.73 -2.59
N LEU A 20 20.69 -26.81 -3.05
CA LEU A 20 20.43 -28.15 -2.53
C LEU A 20 20.87 -28.31 -1.06
N ILE A 21 21.93 -27.61 -0.66
CA ILE A 21 22.35 -27.52 0.75
C ILE A 21 21.30 -26.74 1.56
N ASP A 22 20.82 -25.61 1.04
CA ASP A 22 19.79 -24.81 1.71
C ASP A 22 18.48 -25.61 1.89
N PHE A 23 18.15 -26.50 0.95
CA PHE A 23 17.02 -27.42 1.01
C PHE A 23 17.32 -28.79 1.65
N GLU A 24 18.51 -29.01 2.21
CA GLU A 24 18.96 -30.31 2.71
C GLU A 24 17.95 -30.96 3.66
N HIS A 25 17.46 -30.21 4.64
CA HIS A 25 16.49 -30.72 5.61
C HIS A 25 15.16 -31.10 4.96
N THR A 26 14.70 -30.33 3.97
CA THR A 26 13.46 -30.63 3.24
C THR A 26 13.62 -31.89 2.39
N ILE A 27 14.78 -32.06 1.75
CA ILE A 27 15.14 -33.26 0.99
C ILE A 27 15.14 -34.48 1.92
N LYS A 28 15.85 -34.39 3.05
CA LYS A 28 15.92 -35.44 4.07
C LYS A 28 14.53 -35.82 4.57
N ASP A 29 13.71 -34.85 4.97
CA ASP A 29 12.40 -35.12 5.56
C ASP A 29 11.44 -35.74 4.53
N CYS A 30 11.44 -35.26 3.29
CA CYS A 30 10.65 -35.87 2.22
C CYS A 30 11.10 -37.31 1.90
N ILE A 31 12.41 -37.58 1.89
CA ILE A 31 12.92 -38.95 1.65
C ILE A 31 12.58 -39.86 2.83
N ALA A 32 12.62 -39.34 4.06
CA ALA A 32 12.30 -40.09 5.27
C ALA A 32 10.83 -40.59 5.31
N GLU A 33 9.90 -39.92 4.60
CA GLU A 33 8.49 -40.35 4.50
C GLU A 33 8.33 -41.74 3.86
N PHE A 34 9.23 -42.12 2.94
CA PHE A 34 9.16 -43.39 2.22
C PHE A 34 10.39 -44.29 2.38
N LEU A 35 11.49 -43.76 2.93
CA LEU A 35 12.74 -44.49 3.17
C LEU A 35 13.23 -44.25 4.61
N PRO A 36 13.09 -45.22 5.52
CA PRO A 36 13.66 -45.10 6.86
C PRO A 36 15.19 -45.29 6.84
N PHE A 37 15.92 -44.34 7.44
CA PHE A 37 17.38 -44.36 7.63
C PHE A 37 17.77 -43.76 8.99
N SER A 38 18.95 -44.12 9.51
CA SER A 38 19.45 -43.62 10.80
C SER A 38 20.26 -42.33 10.67
N SER A 39 20.97 -42.16 9.56
CA SER A 39 21.75 -40.96 9.25
C SER A 39 21.86 -40.79 7.73
N TYR A 40 22.18 -39.58 7.28
CA TYR A 40 22.29 -39.26 5.86
C TYR A 40 23.45 -38.30 5.58
N SER A 41 23.86 -38.18 4.32
CA SER A 41 24.80 -37.18 3.84
C SER A 41 24.52 -36.82 2.38
N LEU A 42 24.63 -35.54 2.03
CA LEU A 42 24.63 -35.07 0.65
C LEU A 42 26.08 -34.95 0.15
N PHE A 43 26.38 -35.59 -0.98
CA PHE A 43 27.69 -35.52 -1.61
C PHE A 43 27.60 -34.93 -3.01
N PHE A 44 28.35 -33.87 -3.26
CA PHE A 44 28.40 -33.18 -4.55
C PHE A 44 29.66 -33.60 -5.33
N PRO A 45 29.52 -34.13 -6.56
CA PRO A 45 30.68 -34.50 -7.38
C PRO A 45 31.51 -33.26 -7.75
N ARG A 46 32.84 -33.41 -7.82
CA ARG A 46 33.79 -32.31 -8.08
C ARG A 46 33.83 -31.86 -9.55
N GLN A 47 33.28 -32.66 -10.47
CA GLN A 47 33.13 -32.34 -11.89
C GLN A 47 31.68 -32.68 -12.28
N GLU A 48 31.07 -31.88 -13.17
CA GLU A 48 29.81 -32.27 -13.80
C GLU A 48 30.00 -33.65 -14.44
N ALA A 49 29.16 -34.61 -14.07
CA ALA A 49 29.27 -35.96 -14.59
C ALA A 49 28.84 -35.96 -16.06
N GLU A 50 29.76 -35.65 -16.97
CA GLU A 50 29.61 -35.91 -18.40
C GLU A 50 29.70 -37.42 -18.63
N GLY A 51 28.57 -38.12 -18.43
CA GLY A 51 28.47 -39.57 -18.54
C GLY A 51 27.06 -40.08 -18.25
N PRO A 52 26.80 -41.38 -18.46
CA PRO A 52 25.52 -41.98 -18.09
C PRO A 52 25.28 -41.84 -16.58
N ILE A 53 24.04 -41.53 -16.19
CA ILE A 53 23.64 -41.40 -14.80
C ILE A 53 24.01 -42.71 -14.06
N PRO A 54 24.80 -42.63 -12.96
CA PRO A 54 25.18 -43.80 -12.19
C PRO A 54 23.95 -44.57 -11.68
N GLU A 55 24.04 -45.89 -11.58
CA GLU A 55 22.99 -46.69 -10.96
C GLU A 55 23.02 -46.56 -9.43
N PRO A 56 21.86 -46.58 -8.74
CA PRO A 56 21.82 -46.55 -7.30
C PRO A 56 22.41 -47.84 -6.70
N GLU A 57 23.26 -47.70 -5.69
CA GLU A 57 24.01 -48.80 -5.08
C GLU A 57 23.52 -49.06 -3.64
N PHE A 58 23.22 -50.33 -3.32
CA PHE A 58 22.92 -50.74 -1.94
C PHE A 58 23.99 -51.68 -1.40
N ARG A 59 24.79 -51.19 -0.44
CA ARG A 59 25.83 -51.94 0.24
C ARG A 59 25.23 -52.65 1.45
N ARG A 60 24.97 -53.95 1.31
CA ARG A 60 24.28 -54.76 2.33
C ARG A 60 25.04 -54.85 3.64
N ASP A 61 26.37 -54.97 3.57
CA ASP A 61 27.22 -55.17 4.74
C ASP A 61 27.26 -53.92 5.64
N ASP A 62 27.16 -52.73 5.02
CA ASP A 62 27.18 -51.43 5.69
C ASP A 62 25.78 -50.85 5.95
N GLY A 63 24.73 -51.47 5.40
CA GLY A 63 23.36 -50.93 5.42
C GLY A 63 23.27 -49.55 4.76
N GLU A 64 24.12 -49.28 3.77
CA GLU A 64 24.28 -47.98 3.11
C GLU A 64 23.62 -48.00 1.73
N LEU A 65 22.75 -47.03 1.47
CA LEU A 65 22.07 -46.83 0.19
C LEU A 65 22.56 -45.52 -0.42
N ILE A 66 23.19 -45.60 -1.60
CA ILE A 66 23.71 -44.47 -2.35
C ILE A 66 22.73 -44.17 -3.48
N LEU A 67 22.09 -43.00 -3.42
CA LEU A 67 21.08 -42.58 -4.38
C LEU A 67 21.57 -41.37 -5.18
N PRO A 68 21.83 -41.52 -6.49
CA PRO A 68 22.01 -40.38 -7.37
C PRO A 68 20.69 -39.59 -7.48
N LEU A 69 20.70 -38.32 -7.11
CA LEU A 69 19.54 -37.44 -7.30
C LEU A 69 19.63 -36.78 -8.68
N VAL A 70 18.59 -36.98 -9.48
CA VAL A 70 18.53 -36.55 -10.87
C VAL A 70 17.39 -35.55 -11.05
N PHE A 71 17.64 -34.48 -11.78
CA PHE A 71 16.63 -33.51 -12.17
C PHE A 71 16.82 -33.14 -13.65
N GLN A 72 15.74 -33.17 -14.45
CA GLN A 72 15.77 -32.92 -15.89
C GLN A 72 16.85 -33.72 -16.65
N GLY A 73 17.07 -34.98 -16.26
CA GLY A 73 18.09 -35.84 -16.88
C GLY A 73 19.54 -35.49 -16.53
N ARG A 74 19.78 -34.54 -15.60
CA ARG A 74 21.10 -34.22 -15.06
C ARG A 74 21.24 -34.72 -13.63
N MET A 75 22.36 -35.35 -13.32
CA MET A 75 22.69 -35.76 -11.96
C MET A 75 23.23 -34.56 -11.18
N LEU A 76 22.63 -34.25 -10.02
CA LEU A 76 23.01 -33.07 -9.22
C LEU A 76 23.90 -33.44 -8.02
N CYS A 77 23.52 -34.46 -7.25
CA CYS A 77 24.27 -34.90 -6.07
C CYS A 77 23.92 -36.36 -5.70
N TYR A 78 24.66 -36.94 -4.76
CA TYR A 78 24.30 -38.21 -4.12
C TYR A 78 23.65 -37.97 -2.77
N PHE A 79 22.55 -38.65 -2.51
CA PHE A 79 21.98 -38.83 -1.17
C PHE A 79 22.42 -40.19 -0.63
N ILE A 80 23.28 -40.17 0.38
CA ILE A 80 23.81 -41.37 1.02
C ILE A 80 23.03 -41.59 2.31
N ALA A 81 22.24 -42.66 2.36
CA ALA A 81 21.43 -43.02 3.52
C ALA A 81 22.04 -44.25 4.22
N LYS A 82 22.27 -44.16 5.53
CA LYS A 82 22.85 -45.25 6.34
C LYS A 82 21.79 -45.90 7.25
N GLY A 83 21.99 -47.17 7.56
CA GLY A 83 21.07 -47.95 8.40
C GLY A 83 19.77 -48.35 7.68
N VAL A 84 19.79 -48.38 6.34
CA VAL A 84 18.62 -48.69 5.51
C VAL A 84 18.39 -50.20 5.46
N LYS A 85 17.13 -50.63 5.65
CA LYS A 85 16.71 -52.04 5.50
C LYS A 85 15.80 -52.20 4.28
N LEU A 86 16.34 -52.73 3.17
CA LEU A 86 15.58 -52.97 1.94
C LEU A 86 15.08 -54.42 1.84
N LYS A 87 13.79 -54.59 1.53
CA LYS A 87 13.17 -55.90 1.30
C LYS A 87 13.55 -56.51 -0.07
N ALA A 88 13.80 -55.67 -1.09
CA ALA A 88 14.11 -56.11 -2.47
C ALA A 88 15.39 -55.43 -2.99
N PRO A 89 16.58 -55.81 -2.50
CA PRO A 89 17.85 -55.09 -2.71
C PRO A 89 18.35 -55.01 -4.16
N SER A 90 17.82 -55.82 -5.09
CA SER A 90 18.20 -55.77 -6.52
C SER A 90 17.34 -54.81 -7.36
N VAL A 91 16.13 -54.49 -6.92
CA VAL A 91 15.14 -53.73 -7.74
C VAL A 91 14.68 -52.45 -7.04
N ALA A 92 14.57 -52.48 -5.70
CA ALA A 92 14.11 -51.33 -4.92
C ALA A 92 14.97 -50.06 -5.10
N PRO A 93 16.32 -50.12 -5.19
CA PRO A 93 17.14 -48.90 -5.32
C PRO A 93 16.75 -48.02 -6.51
N ARG A 94 16.40 -48.59 -7.67
CA ARG A 94 15.96 -47.84 -8.86
C ARG A 94 14.63 -47.09 -8.63
N TYR A 95 13.66 -47.75 -8.01
CA TYR A 95 12.38 -47.11 -7.67
C TYR A 95 12.55 -46.02 -6.62
N ILE A 96 13.41 -46.25 -5.62
CA ILE A 96 13.73 -45.26 -4.58
C ILE A 96 14.45 -44.06 -5.19
N MET A 97 15.37 -44.26 -6.13
CA MET A 97 16.02 -43.19 -6.88
C MET A 97 15.00 -42.33 -7.64
N ALA A 98 14.02 -42.96 -8.29
CA ALA A 98 12.95 -42.23 -8.99
C ALA A 98 12.08 -41.40 -8.03
N LEU A 99 11.70 -41.97 -6.87
CA LEU A 99 10.97 -41.24 -5.83
C LEU A 99 11.78 -40.09 -5.23
N ALA A 100 13.06 -40.31 -4.95
CA ALA A 100 13.96 -39.29 -4.43
C ALA A 100 14.21 -38.18 -5.46
N SER A 101 14.22 -38.51 -6.76
CA SER A 101 14.30 -37.53 -7.84
C SER A 101 13.01 -36.70 -7.96
N ALA A 102 11.83 -37.31 -7.73
CA ALA A 102 10.56 -36.57 -7.68
C ALA A 102 10.48 -35.57 -6.51
N VAL A 103 11.26 -35.76 -5.43
CA VAL A 103 11.41 -34.75 -4.37
C VAL A 103 12.03 -33.46 -4.93
N LEU A 104 12.96 -33.56 -5.88
CA LEU A 104 13.55 -32.39 -6.54
C LEU A 104 12.53 -31.67 -7.44
N GLU A 105 11.63 -32.40 -8.10
CA GLU A 105 10.51 -31.80 -8.85
C GLU A 105 9.56 -31.04 -7.92
N LYS A 106 9.23 -31.60 -6.75
CA LYS A 106 8.43 -30.92 -5.72
C LYS A 106 9.12 -29.64 -5.24
N LEU A 107 10.43 -29.68 -5.03
CA LEU A 107 11.23 -28.49 -4.67
C LEU A 107 11.26 -27.47 -5.81
N ALA A 108 11.33 -27.90 -7.07
CA ALA A 108 11.34 -27.01 -8.22
C ALA A 108 9.99 -26.29 -8.36
N LEU A 109 8.88 -26.98 -8.14
CA LEU A 109 7.55 -26.38 -8.10
C LEU A 109 7.40 -25.40 -6.94
N TYR A 110 7.91 -25.75 -5.77
CA TYR A 110 7.94 -24.85 -4.62
C TYR A 110 8.75 -23.58 -4.94
N LYS A 111 9.97 -23.72 -5.48
CA LYS A 111 10.81 -22.60 -5.93
C LYS A 111 10.06 -21.71 -6.91
N LYS A 112 9.47 -22.29 -7.96
CA LYS A 112 8.65 -21.57 -8.95
C LYS A 112 7.48 -20.81 -8.32
N SER A 113 6.86 -21.36 -7.26
CA SER A 113 5.75 -20.70 -6.58
C SER A 113 6.16 -19.51 -5.72
N VAL A 114 7.43 -19.45 -5.28
CA VAL A 114 7.93 -18.40 -4.40
C VAL A 114 8.83 -17.39 -5.10
N THR A 115 9.18 -17.58 -6.37
CA THR A 115 10.03 -16.68 -7.17
C THR A 115 9.27 -15.96 -8.29
N ASP A 116 9.64 -14.71 -8.58
CA ASP A 116 9.17 -13.92 -9.71
C ASP A 116 9.79 -14.42 -11.04
N PRO A 117 8.98 -14.69 -12.09
CA PRO A 117 9.45 -15.30 -13.32
C PRO A 117 10.41 -14.42 -14.13
N LEU A 118 10.31 -13.08 -14.02
CA LEU A 118 11.17 -12.17 -14.76
C LEU A 118 12.56 -12.01 -14.12
N THR A 119 12.59 -11.89 -12.78
CA THR A 119 13.81 -11.54 -12.06
C THR A 119 14.48 -12.72 -11.34
N GLY A 120 13.77 -13.83 -11.13
CA GLY A 120 14.23 -14.96 -10.33
C GLY A 120 14.29 -14.68 -8.81
N LEU A 121 13.98 -13.46 -8.39
CA LEU A 121 13.94 -13.05 -6.98
C LEU A 121 12.67 -13.55 -6.29
N PHE A 122 12.61 -13.49 -4.96
CA PHE A 122 11.40 -13.92 -4.25
C PHE A 122 10.17 -13.05 -4.55
N THR A 123 8.99 -13.64 -4.44
CA THR A 123 7.70 -12.95 -4.55
C THR A 123 7.43 -12.10 -3.31
N ARG A 124 6.50 -11.16 -3.46
CA ARG A 124 5.99 -10.33 -2.35
C ARG A 124 5.45 -11.17 -1.20
N ASP A 125 4.70 -12.23 -1.48
CA ASP A 125 4.05 -13.03 -0.44
C ASP A 125 5.08 -13.79 0.39
N TYR A 126 6.11 -14.34 -0.26
CA TYR A 126 7.23 -14.97 0.43
C TYR A 126 8.00 -13.96 1.29
N PHE A 127 8.29 -12.76 0.75
CA PHE A 127 8.96 -11.71 1.51
C PHE A 127 8.20 -11.32 2.78
N VAL A 128 6.88 -11.12 2.69
CA VAL A 128 6.05 -10.75 3.85
C VAL A 128 6.03 -11.89 4.87
N ALA A 129 5.96 -13.15 4.42
CA ALA A 129 6.02 -14.31 5.31
C ALA A 129 7.36 -14.40 6.06
N GLU A 130 8.48 -14.21 5.37
CA GLU A 130 9.82 -14.20 6.01
C GLU A 130 9.98 -13.01 6.96
N LEU A 131 9.49 -11.82 6.58
CA LEU A 131 9.50 -10.66 7.48
C LEU A 131 8.67 -10.91 8.74
N MET A 132 7.51 -11.57 8.63
CA MET A 132 6.70 -11.95 9.80
C MET A 132 7.46 -12.89 10.73
N LYS A 133 8.10 -13.94 10.19
CA LYS A 133 8.93 -14.87 10.97
C LYS A 133 10.08 -14.15 11.67
N ALA A 134 10.76 -13.24 10.95
CA ALA A 134 11.87 -12.48 11.52
C ALA A 134 11.41 -11.53 12.64
N ILE A 135 10.23 -10.91 12.51
CA ILE A 135 9.62 -10.10 13.59
C ILE A 135 9.34 -10.98 14.81
N ASP A 136 8.71 -12.14 14.62
CA ASP A 136 8.41 -13.09 15.71
C ASP A 136 9.67 -13.52 16.45
N GLN A 137 10.75 -13.83 15.72
CA GLN A 137 12.04 -14.19 16.29
C GLN A 137 12.63 -13.05 17.14
N VAL A 138 12.66 -11.82 16.60
CA VAL A 138 13.17 -10.66 17.34
C VAL A 138 12.30 -10.36 18.57
N GLN A 139 10.97 -10.50 18.47
CA GLN A 139 10.07 -10.33 19.62
C GLN A 139 10.32 -11.38 20.70
N GLY A 140 10.55 -12.65 20.31
CA GLY A 140 10.95 -13.72 21.22
C GLY A 140 12.19 -13.36 22.02
N CYS A 141 13.22 -12.82 21.36
CA CYS A 141 14.44 -12.34 22.01
C CYS A 141 14.20 -11.16 22.96
N LEU A 142 13.30 -10.24 22.62
CA LEU A 142 12.96 -9.08 23.46
C LEU A 142 12.13 -9.46 24.70
N ALA A 143 11.29 -10.49 24.61
CA ALA A 143 10.45 -10.95 25.71
C ALA A 143 11.23 -11.75 26.76
N THR A 144 12.25 -12.50 26.34
CA THR A 144 13.15 -13.23 27.24
C THR A 144 14.29 -12.33 27.70
N GLY A 145 14.11 -11.56 28.77
CA GLY A 145 15.10 -10.63 29.33
C GLY A 145 16.42 -11.23 29.86
N ASN A 146 16.97 -12.29 29.26
CA ASN A 146 18.16 -13.02 29.72
C ASN A 146 19.24 -13.23 28.64
N CYS A 147 19.36 -12.35 27.65
CA CYS A 147 20.56 -12.32 26.82
C CYS A 147 21.73 -11.75 27.63
N ARG A 148 22.50 -12.64 28.27
CA ARG A 148 23.85 -12.34 28.77
C ARG A 148 24.72 -11.90 27.58
N ALA A 149 24.77 -10.60 27.33
CA ALA A 149 25.73 -10.02 26.43
C ALA A 149 27.15 -10.19 27.01
N GLY A 150 27.99 -10.92 26.27
CA GLY A 150 29.44 -10.73 26.14
C GLY A 150 30.26 -10.59 27.42
N ALA A 151 30.68 -11.71 28.03
CA ALA A 151 31.91 -11.75 28.85
C ALA A 151 32.49 -13.17 29.11
N ALA A 152 31.77 -14.26 28.83
CA ALA A 152 32.17 -15.60 29.30
C ALA A 152 32.83 -16.53 28.25
N ALA A 153 33.13 -16.05 27.04
CA ALA A 153 33.81 -16.86 26.01
C ALA A 153 35.35 -16.71 26.02
N ARG A 154 35.96 -16.42 27.18
CA ARG A 154 37.43 -16.33 27.30
C ARG A 154 38.09 -17.28 28.29
N ASN A 155 37.37 -18.00 29.13
CA ASN A 155 37.98 -19.01 29.99
C ASN A 155 37.25 -20.33 29.84
N GLY A 156 37.93 -21.30 29.22
CA GLY A 156 37.49 -22.69 29.19
C GLY A 156 37.26 -23.18 30.61
N THR A 157 36.01 -23.52 30.92
CA THR A 157 35.69 -24.35 32.07
C THR A 157 34.48 -25.19 31.72
N VAL A 158 34.73 -26.49 31.57
CA VAL A 158 33.75 -27.53 31.34
C VAL A 158 32.91 -27.65 32.61
N VAL A 159 31.61 -27.40 32.51
CA VAL A 159 30.64 -27.78 33.55
C VAL A 159 29.86 -28.97 33.01
N GLN A 160 30.10 -30.14 33.60
CA GLN A 160 29.37 -31.37 33.34
C GLN A 160 27.90 -31.21 33.73
N GLY A 161 27.01 -31.50 32.79
CA GLY A 161 25.57 -31.54 33.00
C GLY A 161 24.93 -32.75 32.34
N VAL A 162 24.39 -33.62 33.20
CA VAL A 162 23.23 -34.53 33.09
C VAL A 162 22.69 -34.88 31.70
N VAL A 163 22.57 -36.19 31.50
CA VAL A 163 22.05 -36.94 30.35
C VAL A 163 20.64 -36.49 29.90
N GLY A 164 20.47 -36.26 28.59
CA GLY A 164 19.20 -36.51 27.90
C GLY A 164 18.51 -35.34 27.20
N THR A 165 19.17 -34.65 26.26
CA THR A 165 18.52 -33.93 25.14
C THR A 165 19.52 -33.76 24.00
N PRO A 166 19.17 -34.03 22.73
CA PRO A 166 20.09 -33.84 21.62
C PRO A 166 20.35 -32.35 21.41
N VAL A 167 21.64 -32.02 21.44
CA VAL A 167 22.21 -30.69 21.24
C VAL A 167 21.88 -30.23 19.82
N CYS A 168 21.06 -29.20 19.69
CA CYS A 168 20.91 -28.42 18.47
C CYS A 168 22.00 -27.35 18.47
N GLU A 169 23.10 -27.60 17.77
CA GLU A 169 24.20 -26.63 17.57
C GLU A 169 24.17 -26.14 16.12
N VAL A 170 23.44 -25.05 15.89
CA VAL A 170 23.92 -23.76 15.34
C VAL A 170 22.85 -22.74 15.73
N GLU A 171 22.84 -22.27 16.98
CA GLU A 171 22.05 -21.08 17.32
C GLU A 171 22.68 -19.89 16.60
N GLN A 172 22.08 -19.49 15.46
CA GLN A 172 22.35 -18.19 14.88
C GLN A 172 22.05 -17.15 15.95
N VAL A 173 23.11 -16.49 16.43
CA VAL A 173 23.04 -15.40 17.38
C VAL A 173 22.39 -14.22 16.67
N PHE A 174 21.06 -14.20 16.64
CA PHE A 174 20.30 -13.06 16.15
C PHE A 174 20.59 -11.87 17.08
N SER A 175 21.09 -10.76 16.55
CA SER A 175 20.82 -9.51 17.25
C SER A 175 19.33 -9.24 17.20
N GLY A 176 18.79 -8.64 18.25
CA GLY A 176 17.38 -8.22 18.30
C GLY A 176 17.05 -7.07 17.34
N THR A 177 17.66 -7.01 16.15
CA THR A 177 17.40 -5.99 15.12
C THR A 177 17.35 -6.58 13.73
N LEU A 178 16.52 -6.00 12.85
CA LEU A 178 16.48 -6.31 11.42
C LEU A 178 16.29 -5.03 10.59
N GLY A 179 16.61 -5.10 9.30
CA GLY A 179 16.44 -4.02 8.34
C GLY A 179 15.48 -4.39 7.22
N VAL A 180 14.61 -3.46 6.84
CA VAL A 180 13.75 -3.57 5.65
C VAL A 180 14.12 -2.44 4.70
N LEU A 181 14.65 -2.80 3.54
CA LEU A 181 14.97 -1.87 2.45
C LEU A 181 13.88 -1.96 1.39
N TYR A 182 13.56 -0.82 0.78
CA TYR A 182 12.64 -0.66 -0.33
C TYR A 182 13.39 0.05 -1.44
N VAL A 183 13.44 -0.56 -2.62
CA VAL A 183 14.18 -0.08 -3.79
C VAL A 183 13.15 0.23 -4.87
N ASP A 184 13.24 1.41 -5.46
CA ASP A 184 12.29 1.87 -6.48
C ASP A 184 13.08 2.55 -7.60
N LEU A 185 12.90 2.10 -8.84
CA LEU A 185 13.59 2.68 -9.99
C LEU A 185 13.07 4.10 -10.27
N ASP A 186 13.99 5.00 -10.59
CA ASP A 186 13.68 6.40 -10.84
C ASP A 186 13.25 6.58 -12.30
N ASN A 187 12.13 7.29 -12.50
CA ASN A 187 11.55 7.59 -13.82
C ASN A 187 11.24 6.36 -14.70
N PHE A 188 11.03 5.18 -14.09
CA PHE A 188 10.76 3.95 -14.85
C PHE A 188 9.49 4.00 -15.71
N LEU A 189 8.44 4.69 -15.24
CA LEU A 189 7.24 4.92 -16.06
C LEU A 189 7.58 5.66 -17.36
N TRP A 190 8.40 6.70 -17.29
CA TRP A 190 8.84 7.45 -18.47
C TRP A 190 9.62 6.55 -19.44
N ILE A 191 10.47 5.65 -18.92
CA ILE A 191 11.19 4.66 -19.74
C ILE A 191 10.21 3.75 -20.48
N ASN A 192 9.20 3.21 -19.79
CA ASN A 192 8.18 2.37 -20.42
C ASN A 192 7.35 3.14 -21.45
N GLU A 193 7.03 4.41 -21.19
CA GLU A 193 6.27 5.25 -22.12
C GLU A 193 7.06 5.63 -23.37
N HIS A 194 8.39 5.77 -23.27
CA HIS A 194 9.25 6.23 -24.38
C HIS A 194 9.89 5.07 -25.17
N TYR A 195 10.30 4.01 -24.48
CA TYR A 195 11.05 2.87 -25.05
C TYR A 195 10.24 1.56 -25.06
N GLY A 196 9.06 1.55 -24.42
CA GLY A 196 8.18 0.38 -24.37
C GLY A 196 8.48 -0.57 -23.21
N TYR A 197 7.49 -1.41 -22.91
CA TYR A 197 7.52 -2.32 -21.75
C TYR A 197 8.54 -3.46 -21.88
N LEU A 198 8.93 -3.87 -23.09
CA LEU A 198 9.93 -4.94 -23.29
C LEU A 198 11.31 -4.51 -22.74
N ILE A 199 11.75 -3.30 -23.08
CA ILE A 199 12.98 -2.72 -22.54
C ILE A 199 12.86 -2.50 -21.04
N GLY A 200 11.69 -2.11 -20.56
CA GLY A 200 11.39 -2.06 -19.13
C GLY A 200 11.61 -3.41 -18.43
N ASP A 201 11.14 -4.50 -19.03
CA ASP A 201 11.30 -5.85 -18.49
C ASP A 201 12.77 -6.30 -18.50
N ASP A 202 13.53 -6.00 -19.56
CA ASP A 202 14.97 -6.27 -19.63
C ASP A 202 15.74 -5.52 -18.53
N ILE A 203 15.41 -4.24 -18.32
CA ILE A 203 15.96 -3.42 -17.24
C ILE A 203 15.68 -4.06 -15.89
N VAL A 204 14.44 -4.47 -15.65
CA VAL A 204 14.03 -5.07 -14.37
C VAL A 204 14.71 -6.43 -14.15
N ALA A 205 14.85 -7.25 -15.19
CA ALA A 205 15.55 -8.52 -15.13
C ALA A 205 17.05 -8.35 -14.78
N GLU A 206 17.72 -7.38 -15.40
CA GLU A 206 19.13 -7.06 -15.09
C GLU A 206 19.30 -6.48 -13.68
N VAL A 207 18.38 -5.61 -13.24
CA VAL A 207 18.34 -5.14 -11.85
C VAL A 207 18.16 -6.31 -10.89
N GLY A 208 17.29 -7.27 -11.21
CA GLY A 208 17.10 -8.50 -10.44
C GLY A 208 18.40 -9.29 -10.28
N ARG A 209 19.12 -9.52 -11.38
CA ARG A 209 20.43 -10.19 -11.39
C ARG A 209 21.48 -9.44 -10.56
N LEU A 210 21.52 -8.11 -10.67
CA LEU A 210 22.43 -7.29 -9.86
C LEU A 210 22.09 -7.35 -8.37
N LEU A 211 20.81 -7.37 -8.00
CA LEU A 211 20.39 -7.49 -6.61
C LEU A 211 20.78 -8.86 -6.01
N ASP A 212 20.60 -9.96 -6.74
CA ASP A 212 21.05 -11.29 -6.27
C ASP A 212 22.58 -11.39 -6.13
N LEU A 213 23.33 -10.67 -6.96
CA LEU A 213 24.79 -10.61 -6.89
C LEU A 213 25.30 -9.76 -5.71
N VAL A 214 24.68 -8.59 -5.48
CA VAL A 214 25.15 -7.60 -4.50
C VAL A 214 24.68 -7.92 -3.08
N CYS A 215 23.47 -8.50 -2.94
CA CYS A 215 22.90 -8.75 -1.62
C CYS A 215 23.52 -10.00 -0.98
N PRO A 216 23.85 -9.99 0.33
CA PRO A 216 24.36 -11.16 1.02
C PRO A 216 23.36 -12.34 1.00
N LYS A 217 23.86 -13.59 0.96
CA LYS A 217 23.01 -14.79 0.83
C LYS A 217 22.01 -15.03 1.96
N TYR A 218 22.24 -14.47 3.15
CA TYR A 218 21.30 -14.54 4.28
C TYR A 218 20.18 -13.46 4.19
N THR A 219 20.16 -12.63 3.16
CA THR A 219 19.11 -11.62 2.94
C THR A 219 18.01 -12.16 2.03
N THR A 220 16.77 -11.76 2.29
CA THR A 220 15.64 -12.09 1.41
C THR A 220 15.40 -10.94 0.45
N VAL A 221 15.79 -11.12 -0.81
CA VAL A 221 15.58 -10.15 -1.89
C VAL A 221 14.32 -10.52 -2.67
N SER A 222 13.42 -9.57 -2.86
CA SER A 222 12.13 -9.81 -3.51
C SER A 222 11.73 -8.71 -4.49
N ARG A 223 10.96 -9.09 -5.50
CA ARG A 223 10.23 -8.14 -6.36
C ARG A 223 8.82 -7.96 -5.79
N LEU A 224 8.44 -6.71 -5.51
CA LEU A 224 7.15 -6.40 -4.92
C LEU A 224 6.06 -6.15 -5.96
N ALA A 225 6.35 -5.27 -6.92
CA ALA A 225 5.45 -4.90 -8.03
C ALA A 225 6.21 -4.04 -9.05
N ASN A 226 6.03 -4.31 -10.34
CA ASN A 226 6.62 -3.54 -11.46
C ASN A 226 8.14 -3.30 -11.29
N ASP A 227 8.50 -2.08 -10.89
CA ASP A 227 9.84 -1.51 -10.73
C ASP A 227 10.33 -1.45 -9.27
N LYS A 228 9.61 -2.11 -8.36
CA LYS A 228 9.84 -2.03 -6.92
C LYS A 228 10.33 -3.35 -6.37
N PHE A 229 11.38 -3.27 -5.56
CA PHE A 229 12.00 -4.40 -4.89
C PHE A 229 12.07 -4.15 -3.38
N ALA A 230 12.20 -5.21 -2.61
CA ALA A 230 12.46 -5.13 -1.18
C ALA A 230 13.51 -6.13 -0.74
N VAL A 231 14.33 -5.71 0.23
CA VAL A 231 15.39 -6.53 0.80
C VAL A 231 15.20 -6.59 2.31
N LEU A 232 15.07 -7.81 2.83
CA LEU A 232 15.07 -8.10 4.27
C LEU A 232 16.49 -8.44 4.67
N VAL A 233 17.02 -7.67 5.62
CA VAL A 233 18.38 -7.87 6.14
C VAL A 233 18.26 -8.27 7.60
N PRO A 234 18.34 -9.57 7.92
CA PRO A 234 18.44 -10.04 9.29
C PRO A 234 19.67 -9.43 9.99
N ASP A 235 19.59 -9.25 11.31
CA ASP A 235 20.72 -8.80 12.14
C ASP A 235 21.33 -7.44 11.70
N ALA A 236 20.51 -6.56 11.13
CA ALA A 236 20.99 -5.35 10.49
C ALA A 236 20.82 -4.09 11.35
N LYS A 237 21.96 -3.48 11.72
CA LYS A 237 22.01 -2.12 12.28
C LYS A 237 21.77 -1.06 11.18
N PRO A 238 21.33 0.16 11.53
CA PRO A 238 21.08 1.23 10.55
C PRO A 238 22.27 1.52 9.61
N ARG A 239 23.50 1.46 10.12
CA ARG A 239 24.72 1.65 9.31
C ARG A 239 24.88 0.58 8.23
N ALA A 240 24.58 -0.68 8.56
CA ALA A 240 24.67 -1.78 7.59
C ALA A 240 23.58 -1.65 6.51
N CYS A 241 22.35 -1.27 6.91
CA CYS A 241 21.26 -1.00 5.96
C CYS A 241 21.61 0.14 5.01
N PHE A 242 22.19 1.23 5.52
CA PHE A 242 22.64 2.35 4.69
C PHE A 242 23.74 1.94 3.71
N GLN A 243 24.75 1.20 4.18
CA GLN A 243 25.85 0.72 3.33
C GLN A 243 25.32 -0.16 2.20
N LEU A 244 24.50 -1.17 2.51
CA LEU A 244 23.92 -2.05 1.49
C LEU A 244 23.04 -1.26 0.50
N SER A 245 22.24 -0.31 1.00
CA SER A 245 21.42 0.56 0.15
C SER A 245 22.27 1.40 -0.82
N GLU A 246 23.42 1.92 -0.38
CA GLU A 246 24.34 2.68 -1.25
C GLU A 246 25.04 1.76 -2.27
N VAL A 247 25.38 0.53 -1.89
CA VAL A 247 25.92 -0.44 -2.85
C VAL A 247 24.89 -0.78 -3.93
N ILE A 248 23.64 -1.04 -3.54
CA ILE A 248 22.53 -1.29 -4.47
C ILE A 248 22.32 -0.09 -5.41
N ARG A 249 22.21 1.12 -4.84
CA ARG A 249 22.01 2.35 -5.60
C ARG A 249 23.14 2.60 -6.61
N SER A 250 24.38 2.49 -6.15
CA SER A 250 25.58 2.68 -6.98
C SER A 250 25.72 1.59 -8.04
N GLY A 251 25.32 0.36 -7.73
CA GLY A 251 25.31 -0.77 -8.67
C GLY A 251 24.31 -0.54 -9.81
N ILE A 252 23.06 -0.22 -9.47
CA ILE A 252 22.00 0.06 -10.47
C ILE A 252 22.38 1.27 -11.34
N GLY A 253 22.94 2.33 -10.74
CA GLY A 253 23.37 3.53 -11.48
C GLY A 253 24.51 3.31 -12.49
N LYS A 254 25.14 2.13 -12.51
CA LYS A 254 26.18 1.76 -13.50
C LYS A 254 25.62 0.92 -14.65
N LEU A 255 24.36 0.49 -14.58
CA LEU A 255 23.72 -0.25 -15.65
C LEU A 255 23.39 0.69 -16.81
N SER A 256 23.68 0.22 -18.02
CA SER A 256 23.36 0.91 -19.27
C SER A 256 22.73 -0.08 -20.23
N PHE A 257 21.64 0.33 -20.88
CA PHE A 257 20.88 -0.47 -21.82
C PHE A 257 20.88 0.24 -23.18
N VAL A 258 20.77 -0.51 -24.26
CA VAL A 258 20.68 0.05 -25.62
C VAL A 258 19.33 -0.37 -26.18
N ASP A 259 18.55 0.59 -26.69
CA ASP A 259 17.32 0.27 -27.43
C ASP A 259 17.68 -0.24 -28.82
N ASP A 260 17.18 -1.43 -29.19
CA ASP A 260 17.42 -2.04 -30.50
C ASP A 260 16.78 -1.25 -31.66
N ILE A 261 15.80 -0.37 -31.36
CA ILE A 261 15.06 0.40 -32.36
C ILE A 261 15.66 1.79 -32.57
N THR A 262 15.85 2.58 -31.51
CA THR A 262 16.39 3.95 -31.59
C THR A 262 17.91 4.03 -31.44
N ASN A 263 18.55 2.95 -30.96
CA ASN A 263 19.97 2.91 -30.63
C ASN A 263 20.39 3.92 -29.54
N ASP A 264 19.43 4.37 -28.72
CA ASP A 264 19.67 5.23 -27.58
C ASP A 264 20.31 4.46 -26.41
N ILE A 265 21.20 5.12 -25.66
CA ILE A 265 21.75 4.57 -24.42
C ILE A 265 20.86 5.00 -23.25
N ILE A 266 20.15 4.04 -22.67
CA ILE A 266 19.27 4.23 -21.53
C ILE A 266 20.06 3.98 -20.25
N THR A 267 20.02 4.94 -19.33
CA THR A 267 20.60 4.80 -17.99
C THR A 267 19.50 4.84 -16.93
N VAL A 268 19.64 4.02 -15.90
CA VAL A 268 18.64 3.89 -14.85
C VAL A 268 19.27 4.26 -13.52
N THR A 269 18.51 4.98 -12.70
CA THR A 269 18.89 5.29 -11.31
C THR A 269 17.81 4.75 -10.37
N THR A 270 18.11 4.70 -9.08
CA THR A 270 17.15 4.22 -8.08
C THR A 270 17.19 5.05 -6.82
N SER A 271 16.04 5.17 -6.18
CA SER A 271 15.91 5.71 -4.84
C SER A 271 15.65 4.56 -3.87
N VAL A 272 16.44 4.48 -2.80
CA VAL A 272 16.38 3.40 -1.81
C VAL A 272 15.99 3.96 -0.46
N GLY A 273 14.98 3.37 0.17
CA GLY A 273 14.47 3.75 1.47
C GLY A 273 14.60 2.59 2.43
N PHE A 274 14.99 2.83 3.68
CA PHE A 274 15.06 1.74 4.66
C PHE A 274 14.51 2.10 6.02
N VAL A 275 14.13 1.07 6.78
CA VAL A 275 13.69 1.16 8.17
C VAL A 275 14.31 0.00 8.96
N ASN A 276 14.67 0.26 10.21
CA ASN A 276 15.16 -0.76 11.12
C ASN A 276 14.08 -1.11 12.14
N TYR A 277 13.92 -2.38 12.45
CA TYR A 277 13.09 -2.86 13.55
C TYR A 277 14.01 -3.28 14.71
N PRO A 278 13.69 -2.93 15.97
CA PRO A 278 12.44 -2.34 16.47
C PRO A 278 12.31 -0.81 16.35
N GLN A 279 13.38 -0.08 16.01
CA GLN A 279 13.42 1.40 16.09
C GLN A 279 12.38 2.11 15.21
N GLY A 280 11.93 1.43 14.16
CA GLY A 280 10.93 1.91 13.22
C GLY A 280 9.51 1.79 13.70
N LEU A 281 9.23 1.25 14.89
CA LEU A 281 7.89 1.19 15.48
C LEU A 281 7.80 1.99 16.78
N GLU A 282 6.61 2.49 17.10
CA GLU A 282 6.34 3.31 18.29
C GLU A 282 5.21 2.75 19.16
N GLY A 283 5.39 2.77 20.49
CA GLY A 283 4.32 2.57 21.49
C GLY A 283 3.44 1.34 21.24
N GLY A 284 2.16 1.56 20.96
CA GLY A 284 1.18 0.50 20.72
C GLY A 284 1.43 -0.34 19.45
N GLN A 285 2.30 0.10 18.54
CA GLN A 285 2.63 -0.63 17.31
C GLN A 285 3.31 -1.97 17.61
N PHE A 286 4.04 -2.09 18.73
CA PHE A 286 4.67 -3.34 19.16
C PHE A 286 3.70 -4.42 19.62
N ARG A 287 2.47 -4.04 19.99
CA ARG A 287 1.43 -4.97 20.48
C ARG A 287 0.56 -5.53 19.36
N ARG A 288 0.72 -5.01 18.13
CA ARG A 288 -0.02 -5.49 16.96
C ARG A 288 0.47 -6.85 16.51
N ALA A 289 -0.36 -7.56 15.74
CA ALA A 289 0.05 -8.83 15.15
C ALA A 289 1.31 -8.66 14.26
N PRO A 290 2.18 -9.68 14.17
CA PRO A 290 3.40 -9.64 13.34
C PRO A 290 3.11 -9.27 11.88
N SER A 291 1.97 -9.72 11.35
CA SER A 291 1.50 -9.39 10.00
C SER A 291 1.21 -7.90 9.82
N GLU A 292 0.64 -7.23 10.81
CA GLU A 292 0.43 -5.78 10.78
C GLU A 292 1.75 -5.03 10.89
N GLN A 293 2.64 -5.45 11.80
CA GLN A 293 3.95 -4.85 11.96
C GLN A 293 4.78 -4.94 10.67
N ALA A 294 4.77 -6.10 10.00
CA ALA A 294 5.42 -6.29 8.70
C ALA A 294 4.91 -5.28 7.65
N ARG A 295 3.58 -5.11 7.55
CA ARG A 295 2.98 -4.12 6.63
C ARG A 295 3.39 -2.69 6.99
N MET A 296 3.44 -2.36 8.27
CA MET A 296 3.87 -1.05 8.74
C MET A 296 5.34 -0.76 8.38
N LEU A 297 6.24 -1.72 8.55
CA LEU A 297 7.65 -1.58 8.17
C LEU A 297 7.81 -1.36 6.67
N VAL A 298 7.13 -2.15 5.84
CA VAL A 298 7.16 -1.96 4.38
C VAL A 298 6.61 -0.58 3.98
N ARG A 299 5.50 -0.13 4.59
CA ARG A 299 4.94 1.21 4.34
C ARG A 299 5.91 2.32 4.73
N LYS A 300 6.59 2.19 5.88
CA LYS A 300 7.59 3.14 6.36
C LYS A 300 8.81 3.19 5.44
N ALA A 301 9.34 2.04 5.00
CA ALA A 301 10.42 1.99 4.03
C ALA A 301 10.03 2.63 2.68
N ARG A 302 8.80 2.39 2.20
CA ARG A 302 8.26 3.04 0.99
C ARG A 302 8.12 4.56 1.17
N LYS A 303 7.70 5.03 2.34
CA LYS A 303 7.65 6.48 2.62
C LYS A 303 9.05 7.10 2.54
N SER A 304 10.08 6.41 3.03
CA SER A 304 11.48 6.85 2.88
C SER A 304 11.91 6.99 1.43
N VAL A 305 11.49 6.06 0.54
CA VAL A 305 11.73 6.19 -0.89
C VAL A 305 11.02 7.40 -1.48
N SER A 306 9.76 7.64 -1.12
CA SER A 306 9.03 8.83 -1.57
C SER A 306 9.78 10.11 -1.22
N VAL A 307 10.28 10.20 0.02
CA VAL A 307 11.10 11.34 0.48
C VAL A 307 12.43 11.43 -0.26
N ALA A 308 13.07 10.29 -0.54
CA ALA A 308 14.29 10.24 -1.35
C ALA A 308 14.05 10.82 -2.76
N LYS A 309 12.95 10.41 -3.42
CA LYS A 309 12.53 10.91 -4.73
C LYS A 309 12.24 12.41 -4.69
N ASP A 310 11.52 12.85 -3.67
CA ASP A 310 11.17 14.25 -3.43
C ASP A 310 12.37 15.19 -3.24
N LEU A 311 13.48 14.68 -2.68
CA LEU A 311 14.70 15.46 -2.48
C LEU A 311 15.62 15.49 -3.72
N GLY A 312 15.22 14.85 -4.82
CA GLY A 312 15.94 14.86 -6.10
C GLY A 312 16.41 13.50 -6.59
N ARG A 313 15.76 12.41 -6.16
CA ARG A 313 16.00 11.02 -6.64
C ARG A 313 17.45 10.55 -6.45
N ASN A 314 17.76 9.34 -6.97
CA ASN A 314 19.09 8.71 -6.96
C ASN A 314 19.82 8.81 -5.62
N ARG A 315 19.16 8.43 -4.52
CA ARG A 315 19.74 8.50 -3.17
C ARG A 315 19.15 7.48 -2.21
N VAL A 316 19.88 7.25 -1.13
CA VAL A 316 19.42 6.47 0.01
C VAL A 316 18.82 7.39 1.07
N PHE A 317 17.70 6.98 1.66
CA PHE A 317 17.06 7.71 2.76
C PHE A 317 16.53 6.79 3.86
N SER A 318 16.84 7.10 5.12
CA SER A 318 16.35 6.34 6.28
C SER A 318 15.01 6.88 6.76
N TYR A 319 14.11 5.98 7.20
CA TYR A 319 12.85 6.38 7.82
C TYR A 319 13.09 7.24 9.07
N ALA A 320 14.10 6.88 9.87
CA ALA A 320 14.46 7.62 11.09
C ALA A 320 14.95 9.05 10.79
N ASP A 321 15.44 9.31 9.58
CA ASP A 321 15.92 10.63 9.16
C ASP A 321 14.81 11.52 8.55
N ILE A 322 13.59 10.99 8.29
CA ILE A 322 12.51 11.76 7.63
C ILE A 322 12.14 12.99 8.43
N LEU A 323 11.87 12.84 9.72
CA LEU A 323 11.59 13.99 10.58
C LEU A 323 12.79 14.92 10.65
N ALA A 324 14.00 14.38 10.82
CA ALA A 324 15.18 15.20 11.02
C ALA A 324 15.57 16.06 9.80
N LYS A 325 15.42 15.51 8.59
CA LYS A 325 16.05 16.07 7.37
C LYS A 325 15.20 15.96 6.11
N GLY A 326 14.07 15.24 6.14
CA GLY A 326 13.26 14.89 4.98
C GLY A 326 12.09 15.82 4.70
N GLY A 327 11.79 16.76 5.60
CA GLY A 327 10.69 17.69 5.42
C GLY A 327 11.01 18.80 4.43
N ARG A 328 10.00 19.23 3.67
CA ARG A 328 10.03 20.42 2.82
C ARG A 328 8.74 21.22 2.96
N VAL A 329 8.84 22.51 2.65
CA VAL A 329 7.68 23.37 2.44
C VAL A 329 7.10 23.05 1.07
N LEU A 330 5.84 22.62 1.03
CA LEU A 330 5.08 22.37 -0.18
C LEU A 330 4.46 23.66 -0.70
N GLU A 331 3.89 24.44 0.22
CA GLU A 331 3.16 25.66 -0.10
C GLU A 331 3.38 26.68 1.02
N ALA A 332 3.60 27.94 0.62
CA ALA A 332 3.56 29.05 1.56
C ALA A 332 2.13 29.59 1.59
N LEU A 333 1.51 29.55 2.77
CA LEU A 333 0.19 30.09 3.01
C LEU A 333 0.32 31.52 3.56
N PRO A 334 -0.72 32.35 3.42
CA PRO A 334 -0.79 33.62 4.13
C PRO A 334 -0.62 33.42 5.65
N MET A 335 -0.25 34.50 6.36
CA MET A 335 -0.26 34.53 7.83
C MET A 335 0.80 33.66 8.48
N ASN A 336 2.03 33.75 7.96
CA ASN A 336 3.18 33.07 8.50
C ASN A 336 2.94 31.56 8.58
N ARG A 337 2.28 30.96 7.59
CA ARG A 337 1.98 29.52 7.59
C ARG A 337 2.53 28.84 6.37
N VAL A 338 2.80 27.56 6.52
CA VAL A 338 3.34 26.74 5.45
C VAL A 338 2.74 25.35 5.51
N VAL A 339 2.37 24.81 4.35
CA VAL A 339 2.10 23.38 4.23
C VAL A 339 3.44 22.67 4.08
N VAL A 340 3.65 21.63 4.85
CA VAL A 340 4.89 20.86 4.86
C VAL A 340 4.63 19.39 4.49
N SER A 341 5.65 18.75 3.94
CA SER A 341 5.60 17.35 3.48
C SER A 341 5.66 16.29 4.60
N LEU A 342 5.62 16.72 5.86
CA LEU A 342 5.73 15.84 7.02
C LEU A 342 4.35 15.58 7.61
N GLY A 343 3.78 14.40 7.36
CA GLY A 343 2.53 13.94 7.97
C GLY A 343 2.73 12.89 9.07
N GLU A 344 1.62 12.35 9.59
CA GLU A 344 1.60 11.27 10.58
C GLU A 344 2.37 10.04 10.10
N SER A 345 2.27 9.72 8.79
CA SER A 345 3.01 8.63 8.14
C SER A 345 4.53 8.76 8.22
N SER A 346 5.03 9.98 8.43
CA SER A 346 6.45 10.29 8.64
C SER A 346 6.86 10.32 10.11
N GLY A 347 5.92 10.07 11.03
CA GLY A 347 6.09 10.24 12.48
C GLY A 347 5.89 11.67 12.97
N ALA A 348 5.32 12.56 12.14
CA ALA A 348 5.12 13.94 12.53
C ALA A 348 4.03 14.04 13.60
N LYS A 349 4.24 14.90 14.59
CA LYS A 349 3.30 15.15 15.69
C LYS A 349 3.12 16.64 15.82
N VAL A 350 1.92 17.05 16.20
CA VAL A 350 1.63 18.46 16.44
C VAL A 350 2.52 18.96 17.59
N GLY A 351 3.05 20.18 17.44
CA GLY A 351 3.98 20.79 18.38
C GLY A 351 5.46 20.56 18.08
N LEU A 352 5.81 19.70 17.11
CA LEU A 352 7.21 19.57 16.68
C LEU A 352 7.69 20.84 15.97
N ARG A 353 8.92 21.27 16.30
CA ARG A 353 9.56 22.48 15.77
C ARG A 353 10.61 22.15 14.72
N PHE A 354 10.66 22.95 13.66
CA PHE A 354 11.58 22.79 12.55
C PHE A 354 12.19 24.12 12.15
N LEU A 355 13.47 24.10 11.80
CA LEU A 355 14.12 25.22 11.12
C LEU A 355 13.94 25.06 9.62
N VAL A 356 13.58 26.14 8.95
CA VAL A 356 13.43 26.26 7.51
C VAL A 356 14.72 26.80 6.91
N ARG A 357 15.20 26.24 5.80
CA ARG A 357 16.37 26.75 5.06
C ARG A 357 16.18 26.65 3.56
N ALA A 358 16.90 27.49 2.81
CA ALA A 358 16.93 27.38 1.35
C ALA A 358 17.52 26.03 0.89
N PRO A 359 17.05 25.50 -0.26
CA PRO A 359 17.72 24.39 -0.94
C PRO A 359 19.10 24.82 -1.46
N LYS A 360 20.09 23.91 -1.45
CA LYS A 360 21.51 24.22 -1.76
C LYS A 360 21.79 24.67 -3.21
N ALA A 361 20.81 24.67 -4.10
CA ALA A 361 21.01 24.95 -5.53
C ALA A 361 21.08 26.45 -5.89
N SER A 362 20.89 27.38 -4.94
CA SER A 362 20.92 28.83 -5.20
C SER A 362 22.26 29.52 -4.89
N GLN A 363 23.36 28.78 -4.70
CA GLN A 363 24.71 29.35 -4.53
C GLN A 363 25.55 29.17 -5.80
N SER A 364 25.17 29.85 -6.88
CA SER A 364 26.12 30.25 -7.92
C SER A 364 26.70 31.60 -7.52
N GLY A 365 27.81 31.60 -6.78
CA GLY A 365 28.53 32.82 -6.40
C GLY A 365 29.35 32.62 -5.14
N ALA A 366 30.66 32.43 -5.33
CA ALA A 366 31.76 32.55 -4.37
C ALA A 366 31.46 32.20 -2.89
N GLU A 367 31.94 31.03 -2.45
CA GLU A 367 32.14 30.77 -1.02
C GLU A 367 33.15 31.77 -0.44
N PRO A 368 32.82 32.54 0.61
CA PRO A 368 33.84 33.07 1.49
C PRO A 368 34.25 31.95 2.45
N ALA A 369 35.56 31.82 2.64
CA ALA A 369 36.19 30.87 3.53
C ALA A 369 35.58 30.88 4.94
N VAL A 370 35.39 29.67 5.47
CA VAL A 370 34.99 29.39 6.85
C VAL A 370 35.97 30.06 7.82
N GLN A 371 35.52 31.10 8.51
CA GLN A 371 36.13 31.53 9.77
C GLN A 371 35.33 30.91 10.91
N ALA A 372 36.02 30.09 11.71
CA ALA A 372 35.50 29.50 12.93
C ALA A 372 35.12 30.61 13.92
N GLY A 373 33.82 30.74 14.18
CA GLY A 373 33.27 31.61 15.23
C GLY A 373 32.09 32.47 14.76
N ARG A 374 30.89 32.12 15.23
CA ARG A 374 29.67 32.96 15.20
C ARG A 374 29.17 33.41 13.82
N SER A 375 28.58 32.49 13.06
CA SER A 375 27.48 32.80 12.13
C SER A 375 26.75 31.49 11.83
N PRO A 376 25.52 31.26 12.34
CA PRO A 376 24.79 30.05 12.03
C PRO A 376 24.47 30.04 10.53
N ALA A 377 24.60 28.88 9.88
CA ALA A 377 24.11 28.66 8.54
C ALA A 377 22.68 29.21 8.45
N MET A 378 22.46 30.25 7.65
CA MET A 378 21.28 31.11 7.79
C MET A 378 19.98 30.33 7.51
N PHE A 379 19.26 29.98 8.58
CA PHE A 379 17.92 29.41 8.52
C PHE A 379 16.93 30.55 8.26
N LYS A 380 16.03 30.35 7.31
CA LYS A 380 15.04 31.35 6.92
C LYS A 380 14.00 31.61 7.99
N ALA A 381 13.59 30.54 8.66
CA ALA A 381 12.51 30.61 9.61
C ALA A 381 12.59 29.47 10.63
N GLU A 382 11.87 29.61 11.72
CA GLU A 382 11.49 28.52 12.60
C GLU A 382 9.98 28.31 12.48
N VAL A 383 9.54 27.07 12.30
CA VAL A 383 8.14 26.67 12.17
C VAL A 383 7.76 25.62 13.20
N VAL A 384 6.51 25.62 13.64
CA VAL A 384 5.92 24.58 14.50
C VAL A 384 4.74 23.92 13.81
N LEU A 385 4.62 22.60 13.87
CA LEU A 385 3.45 21.91 13.31
C LEU A 385 2.22 22.20 14.17
N VAL A 386 1.16 22.71 13.54
CA VAL A 386 -0.11 23.08 14.20
C VAL A 386 -1.22 22.09 13.85
N GLU A 387 -1.19 21.52 12.65
CA GLU A 387 -2.11 20.47 12.21
C GLU A 387 -1.31 19.40 11.48
N VAL A 388 -1.50 18.14 11.81
CA VAL A 388 -0.83 17.03 11.13
C VAL A 388 -1.89 16.12 10.51
N GLN A 389 -1.83 15.96 9.19
CA GLN A 389 -2.64 15.02 8.42
C GLN A 389 -1.83 13.75 8.12
N SER A 390 -2.41 12.81 7.39
CA SER A 390 -1.76 11.52 7.09
C SER A 390 -0.42 11.67 6.36
N GLU A 391 -0.35 12.52 5.33
CA GLU A 391 0.83 12.66 4.47
C GLU A 391 1.49 14.06 4.53
N THR A 392 0.77 15.08 4.99
CA THR A 392 1.20 16.48 5.08
C THR A 392 0.88 17.08 6.45
N ALA A 393 1.43 18.24 6.75
CA ALA A 393 1.07 19.03 7.94
C ALA A 393 1.02 20.52 7.61
N VAL A 394 0.24 21.27 8.38
CA VAL A 394 0.26 22.72 8.39
C VAL A 394 1.14 23.17 9.55
N ALA A 395 2.13 24.00 9.23
CA ALA A 395 3.05 24.59 10.20
C ALA A 395 2.91 26.11 10.25
N GLU A 396 3.11 26.67 11.43
CA GLU A 396 3.15 28.11 11.68
C GLU A 396 4.59 28.56 11.88
N ILE A 397 5.00 29.60 11.17
CA ILE A 397 6.29 30.28 11.28
C ILE A 397 6.29 31.06 12.59
N LEU A 398 7.05 30.55 13.55
CA LEU A 398 7.30 31.19 14.85
C LEU A 398 8.21 32.40 14.72
N HIS A 399 9.24 32.30 13.87
CA HIS A 399 10.23 33.36 13.70
C HIS A 399 10.79 33.33 12.29
N LEU A 400 11.07 34.50 11.72
CA LEU A 400 11.86 34.64 10.49
C LEU A 400 13.28 35.08 10.87
N GLY A 401 14.30 34.40 10.37
CA GLY A 401 15.69 34.74 10.66
C GLY A 401 16.10 36.13 10.18
N ASP A 402 15.41 36.63 9.15
CA ASP A 402 15.46 38.01 8.67
C ASP A 402 14.04 38.40 8.21
N ALA A 403 13.57 39.59 8.56
CA ALA A 403 12.22 40.07 8.23
C ALA A 403 11.99 40.25 6.71
N SER A 404 13.05 40.32 5.91
CA SER A 404 12.99 40.39 4.45
C SER A 404 12.90 39.03 3.75
N TRP A 405 13.04 37.93 4.49
CA TRP A 405 13.04 36.60 3.90
C TRP A 405 11.67 35.95 3.91
N ASN A 406 11.27 35.46 2.75
CA ASN A 406 10.06 34.68 2.60
C ASN A 406 10.38 33.18 2.53
N VAL A 407 9.63 32.40 3.32
CA VAL A 407 9.60 30.95 3.17
C VAL A 407 8.87 30.64 1.86
N LYS A 408 9.50 29.83 1.01
CA LYS A 408 9.00 29.49 -0.33
C LYS A 408 8.78 27.98 -0.46
N PRO A 409 7.86 27.56 -1.35
CA PRO A 409 7.80 26.17 -1.81
C PRO A 409 9.19 25.65 -2.19
N GLY A 410 9.56 24.48 -1.69
CA GLY A 410 10.87 23.86 -1.87
C GLY A 410 11.91 24.16 -0.77
N ASP A 411 11.62 25.06 0.18
CA ASP A 411 12.48 25.22 1.36
C ASP A 411 12.50 23.96 2.23
N LEU A 412 13.65 23.63 2.81
CA LEU A 412 13.90 22.39 3.54
C LEU A 412 13.71 22.59 5.04
N LEU A 413 13.17 21.57 5.70
CA LEU A 413 12.98 21.52 7.14
C LEU A 413 14.08 20.73 7.84
N LYS A 414 14.45 21.19 9.02
CA LYS A 414 15.36 20.50 9.93
C LYS A 414 14.75 20.46 11.32
N LEU A 415 14.52 19.27 11.86
CA LEU A 415 13.95 19.11 13.21
C LEU A 415 14.84 19.80 14.25
N VAL A 416 14.23 20.56 15.15
CA VAL A 416 14.90 21.15 16.32
C VAL A 416 14.94 20.11 17.43
N THR A 417 16.14 19.74 17.87
CA THR A 417 16.36 18.81 18.98
C THR A 417 16.90 19.60 20.18
N GLY A 418 16.01 20.01 21.08
CA GLY A 418 16.34 20.79 22.29
C GLY A 418 15.28 21.85 22.61
N ASP A 419 15.19 22.24 23.89
CA ASP A 419 14.22 23.23 24.38
C ASP A 419 14.62 24.69 24.11
N GLU A 420 15.86 24.93 23.66
CA GLU A 420 16.36 26.29 23.43
C GLU A 420 15.95 26.85 22.05
N PRO A 421 15.26 28.00 21.99
CA PRO A 421 15.03 28.71 20.74
C PRO A 421 16.35 29.19 20.14
N HIS A 422 16.64 28.78 18.90
CA HIS A 422 17.83 29.24 18.17
C HIS A 422 17.76 30.73 17.79
N PHE A 423 16.55 31.29 17.80
CA PHE A 423 16.27 32.71 17.59
C PHE A 423 15.65 33.32 18.85
N SER A 424 16.47 33.63 19.85
CA SER A 424 16.04 34.50 20.93
C SER A 424 17.20 35.27 21.55
N ASP A 425 17.27 36.56 21.25
CA ASP A 425 17.62 37.54 22.27
C ASP A 425 16.33 37.89 23.04
N ARG A 426 15.93 37.01 23.97
CA ARG A 426 15.23 37.26 25.25
C ARG A 426 14.65 35.96 25.86
N PRO A 427 14.69 35.80 27.19
CA PRO A 427 14.50 34.51 27.86
C PRO A 427 13.01 34.17 28.08
N GLY A 428 12.62 32.90 27.93
CA GLY A 428 11.24 32.47 28.20
C GLY A 428 10.94 31.00 27.89
N VAL A 429 11.67 30.07 28.50
CA VAL A 429 11.31 28.64 28.53
C VAL A 429 10.23 28.40 29.58
N SER A 430 9.19 27.62 29.25
CA SER A 430 8.18 27.18 30.22
C SER A 430 8.79 26.25 31.27
N VAL A 431 8.86 26.75 32.49
CA VAL A 431 9.25 25.98 33.68
C VAL A 431 8.11 25.02 34.05
N PRO A 432 8.38 23.76 34.45
CA PRO A 432 7.36 22.87 35.03
C PRO A 432 6.67 23.55 36.22
N GLY A 433 5.35 23.75 36.14
CA GLY A 433 4.57 24.48 37.15
C GLY A 433 4.26 25.94 36.83
N ALA A 434 4.73 26.47 35.69
CA ALA A 434 4.30 27.78 35.20
C ALA A 434 2.82 27.75 34.73
N PRO A 435 2.06 28.84 34.93
CA PRO A 435 0.68 28.92 34.46
C PRO A 435 0.60 28.78 32.93
N PRO A 436 -0.45 28.13 32.39
CA PRO A 436 -0.60 27.92 30.95
C PRO A 436 -0.60 29.23 30.19
N ARG A 437 0.20 29.31 29.13
CA ARG A 437 0.31 30.52 28.29
C ARG A 437 -1.00 30.73 27.56
N LYS A 438 -1.48 31.97 27.59
CA LYS A 438 -2.69 32.39 26.88
C LYS A 438 -2.31 33.08 25.58
N ASP A 439 -3.06 32.76 24.54
CA ASP A 439 -3.00 33.45 23.25
C ASP A 439 -3.45 34.91 23.42
N ALA A 440 -2.71 35.84 22.80
CA ALA A 440 -2.88 37.26 23.03
C ALA A 440 -4.23 37.81 22.50
N ALA A 441 -4.72 37.26 21.39
CA ALA A 441 -5.97 37.69 20.76
C ALA A 441 -7.19 37.04 21.45
N THR A 442 -7.19 35.73 21.55
CA THR A 442 -8.35 34.97 22.01
C THR A 442 -8.42 34.85 23.52
N ARG A 443 -7.30 35.04 24.26
CA ARG A 443 -7.14 34.71 25.69
C ARG A 443 -7.37 33.23 26.04
N LEU A 444 -7.49 32.36 25.04
CA LEU A 444 -7.54 30.90 25.23
C LEU A 444 -6.15 30.35 25.51
N VAL A 445 -6.07 29.13 26.03
CA VAL A 445 -4.79 28.46 26.25
C VAL A 445 -4.11 28.18 24.91
N SER A 446 -2.80 28.35 24.83
CA SER A 446 -2.02 27.97 23.64
C SER A 446 -2.23 26.49 23.28
N TYR A 447 -2.07 26.11 22.02
CA TYR A 447 -2.30 24.73 21.59
C TYR A 447 -1.48 23.70 22.42
N SER A 448 -0.18 23.95 22.60
CA SER A 448 0.71 23.04 23.34
C SER A 448 0.29 22.88 24.80
N ASP A 449 -0.07 23.99 25.44
CA ASP A 449 -0.47 23.98 26.85
C ASP A 449 -1.88 23.40 27.01
N PHE A 450 -2.76 23.56 26.00
CA PHE A 450 -4.08 22.95 25.99
C PHE A 450 -3.97 21.43 25.91
N VAL A 451 -3.15 20.87 25.01
CA VAL A 451 -2.97 19.42 24.89
C VAL A 451 -2.38 18.82 26.17
N ALA A 452 -1.40 19.50 26.79
CA ALA A 452 -0.84 19.08 28.07
C ALA A 452 -1.88 19.14 29.20
N THR A 453 -2.68 20.20 29.25
CA THR A 453 -3.77 20.35 30.23
C THR A 453 -4.85 19.30 30.01
N LEU A 454 -5.26 19.05 28.77
CA LEU A 454 -6.25 18.03 28.40
C LEU A 454 -5.79 16.62 28.81
N ALA A 455 -4.51 16.30 28.61
CA ALA A 455 -3.96 14.99 28.96
C ALA A 455 -4.12 14.66 30.45
N THR A 456 -4.09 15.67 31.32
CA THR A 456 -4.32 15.50 32.77
C THR A 456 -5.80 15.67 33.15
N ALA A 457 -6.50 16.65 32.57
CA ALA A 457 -7.89 16.96 32.86
C ALA A 457 -8.82 15.78 32.52
N ARG A 458 -8.59 15.09 31.40
CA ARG A 458 -9.40 13.95 30.97
C ARG A 458 -9.32 12.71 31.89
N LEU A 459 -8.35 12.66 32.80
CA LEU A 459 -8.17 11.51 33.71
C LEU A 459 -9.08 11.59 34.93
N LYS A 460 -9.57 12.78 35.29
CA LYS A 460 -10.34 13.00 36.52
C LYS A 460 -11.82 12.62 36.39
N PRO A 461 -12.57 13.14 35.41
CA PRO A 461 -14.01 12.89 35.37
C PRO A 461 -14.33 11.52 34.79
N GLU A 462 -15.48 10.95 35.17
CA GLU A 462 -16.01 9.74 34.55
C GLU A 462 -16.58 10.03 33.15
N THR A 463 -17.20 11.20 32.97
CA THR A 463 -17.76 11.67 31.71
C THR A 463 -17.22 13.05 31.35
N PHE A 464 -16.91 13.28 30.07
CA PHE A 464 -16.48 14.59 29.59
C PHE A 464 -16.74 14.75 28.09
N GLY A 465 -16.74 15.99 27.62
CA GLY A 465 -16.92 16.36 26.22
C GLY A 465 -15.80 17.25 25.69
N LEU A 466 -15.54 17.12 24.38
CA LEU A 466 -14.75 18.05 23.59
C LEU A 466 -15.62 18.66 22.50
N SER A 467 -15.47 19.97 22.27
CA SER A 467 -16.11 20.68 21.16
C SER A 467 -15.07 21.47 20.39
N LEU A 468 -14.87 21.11 19.13
CA LEU A 468 -13.96 21.75 18.18
C LEU A 468 -14.78 22.67 17.26
N ILE A 469 -14.49 23.96 17.32
CA ILE A 469 -15.16 25.01 16.54
C ILE A 469 -14.19 25.50 15.47
N ARG A 470 -14.68 25.62 14.23
CA ARG A 470 -13.96 26.21 13.09
C ARG A 470 -14.75 27.36 12.49
N VAL A 471 -14.14 28.54 12.42
CA VAL A 471 -14.69 29.72 11.73
C VAL A 471 -14.48 29.54 10.22
N LEU A 472 -15.56 29.69 9.43
CA LEU A 472 -15.53 29.42 7.99
C LEU A 472 -15.37 30.69 7.14
N ASP A 473 -15.86 31.82 7.64
CA ASP A 473 -15.78 33.08 6.90
C ASP A 473 -14.36 33.61 6.82
N GLN A 474 -14.07 34.24 5.69
CA GLN A 474 -12.80 34.89 5.41
C GLN A 474 -13.03 36.41 5.30
N PRO A 475 -12.24 37.25 5.98
CA PRO A 475 -12.33 38.69 5.82
C PRO A 475 -12.04 39.11 4.37
N ALA A 476 -12.78 40.10 3.87
CA ALA A 476 -12.84 40.44 2.44
C ALA A 476 -11.59 41.13 1.86
N ASP A 477 -10.63 41.56 2.67
CA ASP A 477 -9.51 42.42 2.24
C ASP A 477 -8.12 41.76 2.33
N ALA A 478 -7.33 41.99 1.27
CA ALA A 478 -6.01 41.42 1.04
C ALA A 478 -4.85 42.13 1.76
N ASP A 479 -3.84 41.32 2.11
CA ASP A 479 -2.40 41.60 2.22
C ASP A 479 -1.77 42.25 3.46
N ALA A 480 -2.51 42.80 4.45
CA ALA A 480 -1.90 43.18 5.74
C ALA A 480 -2.82 43.12 6.98
N ALA A 481 -4.10 43.46 6.84
CA ALA A 481 -5.07 43.48 7.95
C ALA A 481 -5.87 42.17 8.12
N TYR A 482 -5.68 41.21 7.21
CA TYR A 482 -6.40 39.93 7.21
C TYR A 482 -6.16 39.12 8.49
N GLN A 483 -4.95 39.17 9.03
CA GLN A 483 -4.56 38.45 10.26
C GLN A 483 -5.26 39.02 11.48
N GLU A 484 -5.19 40.34 11.68
CA GLU A 484 -5.84 41.02 12.79
C GLU A 484 -7.36 40.87 12.71
N ALA A 485 -7.93 40.94 11.50
CA ALA A 485 -9.35 40.70 11.28
C ALA A 485 -9.75 39.26 11.60
N MET A 486 -8.98 38.26 11.19
CA MET A 486 -9.23 36.85 11.52
C MET A 486 -9.04 36.58 13.01
N ASP A 487 -8.00 37.14 13.63
CA ASP A 487 -7.76 37.02 15.07
C ASP A 487 -8.88 37.67 15.89
N GLN A 488 -9.43 38.79 15.42
CA GLN A 488 -10.59 39.43 16.04
C GLN A 488 -11.84 38.56 15.90
N LEU A 489 -12.12 38.02 14.70
CA LEU A 489 -13.25 37.10 14.47
C LEU A 489 -13.16 35.86 15.37
N VAL A 490 -11.98 35.25 15.46
CA VAL A 490 -11.73 34.09 16.31
C VAL A 490 -11.81 34.48 17.80
N ALA A 491 -11.37 35.68 18.19
CA ALA A 491 -11.49 36.18 19.56
C ALA A 491 -12.94 36.42 19.97
N ASP A 492 -13.76 36.96 19.06
CA ASP A 492 -15.19 37.22 19.28
C ASP A 492 -15.96 35.91 19.43
N VAL A 493 -15.74 34.94 18.52
CA VAL A 493 -16.32 33.59 18.62
C VAL A 493 -15.84 32.87 19.88
N ALA A 494 -14.56 33.00 20.26
CA ALA A 494 -14.04 32.45 21.51
C ALA A 494 -14.69 33.09 22.75
N GLY A 495 -15.06 34.37 22.67
CA GLY A 495 -15.84 35.08 23.69
C GLY A 495 -17.22 34.45 23.90
N LEU A 496 -17.96 34.21 22.81
CA LEU A 496 -19.26 33.53 22.84
C LEU A 496 -19.14 32.11 23.39
N ALA A 497 -18.17 31.33 22.89
CA ALA A 497 -18.00 29.94 23.29
C ALA A 497 -17.64 29.78 24.78
N ARG A 498 -16.86 30.70 25.36
CA ARG A 498 -16.59 30.73 26.81
C ARG A 498 -17.84 30.94 27.65
N GLY A 499 -18.78 31.75 27.17
CA GLY A 499 -20.06 31.97 27.86
C GLY A 499 -21.02 30.80 27.70
N GLY A 500 -21.00 30.13 26.54
CA GLY A 500 -21.97 29.08 26.18
C GLY A 500 -21.66 27.68 26.74
N PHE A 501 -20.40 27.30 26.94
CA PHE A 501 -20.04 25.93 27.34
C PHE A 501 -20.07 25.64 28.87
N GLY A 502 -20.56 26.58 29.69
CA GLY A 502 -20.83 26.39 31.12
C GLY A 502 -19.64 26.62 32.06
N GLU A 503 -19.91 26.81 33.36
CA GLU A 503 -18.89 27.04 34.39
C GLU A 503 -18.04 25.77 34.60
N GLY A 504 -16.75 25.85 34.28
CA GLY A 504 -15.80 24.73 34.34
C GLY A 504 -15.22 24.32 32.99
N ALA A 505 -15.78 24.82 31.88
CA ALA A 505 -15.18 24.62 30.57
C ALA A 505 -13.90 25.45 30.40
N PHE A 506 -12.87 24.86 29.81
CA PHE A 506 -11.67 25.60 29.40
C PHE A 506 -11.37 25.37 27.93
N GLY A 507 -10.96 26.44 27.25
CA GLY A 507 -10.71 26.42 25.82
C GLY A 507 -9.24 26.65 25.47
N GLY A 508 -8.83 26.04 24.37
CA GLY A 508 -7.52 26.20 23.76
C GLY A 508 -7.62 26.60 22.29
N ARG A 509 -6.57 27.23 21.78
CA ARG A 509 -6.45 27.51 20.35
C ARG A 509 -6.10 26.23 19.59
N TYR A 510 -6.74 25.99 18.44
CA TYR A 510 -6.62 24.77 17.64
C TYR A 510 -6.58 25.11 16.15
N GLY A 511 -5.49 25.73 15.68
CA GLY A 511 -5.35 26.21 14.30
C GLY A 511 -5.55 27.73 14.13
N LEU A 512 -5.63 28.21 12.87
CA LEU A 512 -5.81 29.65 12.56
C LEU A 512 -7.19 30.12 13.00
N ASN A 513 -8.18 29.41 12.48
CA ASN A 513 -9.61 29.67 12.59
C ASN A 513 -10.30 28.64 13.49
N GLY A 514 -9.53 27.84 14.22
CA GLY A 514 -10.03 26.75 15.03
C GLY A 514 -9.76 26.95 16.52
N MET A 515 -10.71 26.52 17.34
CA MET A 515 -10.63 26.54 18.79
C MET A 515 -11.30 25.30 19.35
N ILE A 516 -10.84 24.82 20.50
CA ILE A 516 -11.34 23.60 21.13
C ILE A 516 -11.68 23.85 22.59
N PHE A 517 -12.77 23.27 23.07
CA PHE A 517 -13.24 23.41 24.45
C PHE A 517 -13.41 22.05 25.11
N PHE A 518 -12.85 21.92 26.32
CA PHE A 518 -13.10 20.79 27.21
C PHE A 518 -14.23 21.11 28.18
N GLN A 519 -15.14 20.16 28.37
CA GLN A 519 -16.31 20.27 29.24
C GLN A 519 -16.42 19.04 30.14
N GLU A 520 -16.50 19.25 31.45
CA GLU A 520 -16.58 18.17 32.44
C GLU A 520 -18.04 17.75 32.68
N GLY A 521 -18.31 16.44 32.78
CA GLY A 521 -19.62 15.92 33.17
C GLY A 521 -20.74 16.05 32.13
N VAL A 522 -20.39 16.21 30.85
CA VAL A 522 -21.36 16.50 29.77
C VAL A 522 -21.56 15.30 28.84
N ASP A 523 -22.81 15.06 28.45
CA ASP A 523 -23.22 14.02 27.50
C ASP A 523 -23.41 14.55 26.06
N GLY A 524 -23.56 13.63 25.10
CA GLY A 524 -23.72 13.96 23.68
C GLY A 524 -24.87 14.94 23.37
N PRO A 525 -26.11 14.73 23.88
CA PRO A 525 -27.23 15.65 23.67
C PRO A 525 -26.97 17.06 24.20
N THR A 526 -26.36 17.18 25.38
CA THR A 526 -26.03 18.50 25.96
C THR A 526 -24.94 19.20 25.14
N LEU A 527 -23.91 18.46 24.70
CA LEU A 527 -22.89 19.01 23.78
C LEU A 527 -23.52 19.52 22.48
N ARG A 528 -24.47 18.79 21.92
CA ARG A 528 -25.19 19.19 20.70
C ARG A 528 -25.98 20.48 20.93
N ALA A 529 -26.74 20.56 22.01
CA ALA A 529 -27.55 21.73 22.34
C ALA A 529 -26.67 22.99 22.51
N ARG A 530 -25.58 22.90 23.28
CA ARG A 530 -24.64 24.01 23.48
C ARG A 530 -23.92 24.41 22.19
N SER A 531 -23.52 23.44 21.38
CA SER A 531 -22.87 23.71 20.09
C SER A 531 -23.83 24.40 19.11
N LEU A 532 -25.09 23.97 19.05
CA LEU A 532 -26.11 24.64 18.24
C LEU A 532 -26.38 26.08 18.70
N GLU A 533 -26.44 26.30 20.01
CA GLU A 533 -26.58 27.64 20.58
C GLU A 533 -25.41 28.55 20.21
N ILE A 534 -24.17 28.07 20.32
CA ILE A 534 -22.98 28.85 19.95
C ILE A 534 -22.94 29.14 18.46
N ALA A 535 -23.26 28.16 17.61
CA ALA A 535 -23.32 28.37 16.16
C ALA A 535 -24.38 29.40 15.78
N LYS A 536 -25.54 29.36 16.43
CA LYS A 536 -26.61 30.33 16.23
C LYS A 536 -26.21 31.72 16.74
N LEU A 537 -25.62 31.83 17.91
CA LEU A 537 -25.13 33.10 18.45
C LEU A 537 -24.06 33.72 17.56
N ALA A 538 -23.12 32.92 17.03
CA ALA A 538 -22.11 33.41 16.09
C ALA A 538 -22.75 33.99 14.82
N ALA A 539 -23.75 33.32 14.26
CA ALA A 539 -24.50 33.82 13.11
C ALA A 539 -25.32 35.09 13.44
N ASP A 540 -26.10 35.07 14.52
CA ASP A 540 -27.04 36.15 14.87
C ASP A 540 -26.34 37.42 15.39
N THR A 541 -25.22 37.27 16.11
CA THR A 541 -24.54 38.41 16.77
C THR A 541 -23.31 38.90 16.04
N LEU A 542 -22.54 38.00 15.40
CA LEU A 542 -21.30 38.36 14.71
C LEU A 542 -21.46 38.33 13.18
N GLY A 543 -22.55 37.74 12.66
CA GLY A 543 -22.69 37.49 11.23
C GLY A 543 -21.68 36.47 10.70
N VAL A 544 -21.20 35.57 11.57
CA VAL A 544 -20.11 34.63 11.26
C VAL A 544 -20.63 33.19 11.26
N SER A 545 -20.37 32.49 10.16
CA SER A 545 -20.59 31.06 10.00
C SER A 545 -19.47 30.25 10.65
N VAL A 546 -19.87 29.30 11.50
CA VAL A 546 -18.97 28.38 12.20
C VAL A 546 -19.42 26.94 11.98
N SER A 547 -18.45 26.02 11.96
CA SER A 547 -18.66 24.58 11.98
C SER A 547 -18.18 24.00 13.30
N ILE A 548 -19.00 23.17 13.95
CA ILE A 548 -18.68 22.63 15.28
C ILE A 548 -18.82 21.11 15.27
N GLY A 549 -17.70 20.43 15.52
CA GLY A 549 -17.66 18.99 15.80
C GLY A 549 -17.49 18.75 17.29
N SER A 550 -18.27 17.85 17.88
CA SER A 550 -18.12 17.51 19.31
C SER A 550 -18.04 16.00 19.52
N ALA A 551 -17.39 15.56 20.60
CA ALA A 551 -17.36 14.15 21.02
C ALA A 551 -17.37 14.03 22.54
N CYS A 552 -17.99 12.96 23.07
CA CYS A 552 -18.04 12.67 24.50
C CYS A 552 -17.39 11.34 24.87
N HIS A 553 -16.92 11.24 26.10
CA HIS A 553 -16.53 9.99 26.75
C HIS A 553 -17.53 9.65 27.87
N PRO A 554 -17.91 8.37 28.03
CA PRO A 554 -17.56 7.22 27.17
C PRO A 554 -18.33 7.21 25.84
N PHE A 555 -17.73 6.62 24.80
CA PHE A 555 -18.39 6.33 23.53
C PHE A 555 -17.79 5.03 22.96
N LEU A 556 -18.63 4.01 22.74
CA LEU A 556 -18.22 2.64 22.40
C LEU A 556 -17.03 2.15 23.26
N ASN A 557 -16.02 1.56 22.62
CA ASN A 557 -14.78 1.08 23.23
C ASN A 557 -13.60 2.04 23.02
N PHE A 558 -13.85 3.32 22.71
CA PHE A 558 -12.80 4.31 22.52
C PHE A 558 -12.17 4.74 23.85
N ASP A 559 -10.85 4.84 23.87
CA ASP A 559 -10.12 5.31 25.04
C ASP A 559 -10.35 6.82 25.24
N ARG A 560 -10.11 7.29 26.48
CA ARG A 560 -10.17 8.73 26.81
C ARG A 560 -9.26 9.59 25.92
N ALA A 561 -8.22 9.00 25.34
CA ALA A 561 -7.31 9.70 24.44
C ALA A 561 -7.87 9.88 23.02
N ASP A 562 -8.75 8.99 22.58
CA ASP A 562 -9.29 8.97 21.22
C ASP A 562 -10.38 10.04 21.00
N ILE A 563 -10.92 10.59 22.09
CA ILE A 563 -12.01 11.58 22.04
C ILE A 563 -11.62 12.84 21.26
N LEU A 564 -10.34 13.21 21.26
CA LEU A 564 -9.85 14.33 20.46
C LEU A 564 -9.97 14.02 18.95
N GLU A 565 -9.60 12.80 18.54
CA GLU A 565 -9.71 12.36 17.15
C GLU A 565 -11.18 12.15 16.75
N ASN A 566 -12.01 11.63 17.65
CA ASN A 566 -13.46 11.52 17.44
C ASN A 566 -14.11 12.89 17.25
N CYS A 567 -13.66 13.89 18.01
CA CYS A 567 -14.10 15.28 17.86
C CYS A 567 -13.71 15.85 16.48
N ARG A 568 -12.51 15.50 15.98
CA ARG A 568 -12.05 15.87 14.63
C ARG A 568 -12.91 15.21 13.54
N LYS A 569 -13.22 13.91 13.68
CA LYS A 569 -14.14 13.18 12.78
C LYS A 569 -15.54 13.82 12.77
N ALA A 570 -16.04 14.22 13.94
CA ALA A 570 -17.31 14.94 14.05
C ALA A 570 -17.27 16.33 13.38
N LEU A 571 -16.11 17.01 13.38
CA LEU A 571 -15.98 18.28 12.67
C LEU A 571 -16.03 18.08 11.15
N GLU A 572 -15.39 17.03 10.64
CA GLU A 572 -15.50 16.67 9.21
C GLU A 572 -16.95 16.36 8.82
N HIS A 573 -17.69 15.65 9.68
CA HIS A 573 -19.13 15.45 9.52
C HIS A 573 -19.89 16.79 9.50
N ALA A 574 -19.65 17.68 10.47
CA ALA A 574 -20.32 18.98 10.56
C ALA A 574 -20.14 19.84 9.30
N LEU A 575 -18.96 19.80 8.67
CA LEU A 575 -18.66 20.55 7.45
C LEU A 575 -19.50 20.14 6.24
N LEU A 576 -20.05 18.92 6.23
CA LEU A 576 -20.92 18.41 5.17
C LEU A 576 -22.41 18.72 5.40
N LEU A 577 -22.78 19.24 6.56
CA LEU A 577 -24.16 19.58 6.90
C LEU A 577 -24.53 20.99 6.38
N PRO A 578 -25.84 21.25 6.14
CA PRO A 578 -26.33 22.61 5.94
C PRO A 578 -26.24 23.42 7.26
N GLU A 579 -26.36 24.75 7.17
CA GLU A 579 -26.35 25.60 8.35
C GLU A 579 -27.60 25.38 9.24
N PRO A 580 -27.45 25.31 10.57
CA PRO A 580 -26.21 25.39 11.35
C PRO A 580 -25.35 24.10 11.28
N ARG A 581 -24.05 24.27 10.97
CA ARG A 581 -23.09 23.18 10.76
C ARG A 581 -22.58 22.57 12.07
N VAL A 582 -23.40 21.76 12.72
CA VAL A 582 -23.07 21.16 14.03
C VAL A 582 -23.28 19.65 14.00
N ALA A 583 -22.25 18.90 14.37
CA ALA A 583 -22.33 17.45 14.54
C ALA A 583 -21.70 17.00 15.85
N VAL A 584 -22.27 15.94 16.43
CA VAL A 584 -21.67 15.19 17.54
C VAL A 584 -21.25 13.84 17.00
N PHE A 585 -20.09 13.35 17.44
CA PHE A 585 -19.52 12.09 17.01
C PHE A 585 -20.50 10.94 17.21
N ASP A 586 -20.78 10.24 16.12
CA ASP A 586 -21.84 9.24 15.97
C ASP A 586 -21.50 8.26 14.83
N SER A 587 -22.41 7.33 14.54
CA SER A 587 -22.30 6.37 13.45
C SER A 587 -22.04 7.02 12.08
N ILE A 588 -22.59 8.21 11.81
CA ILE A 588 -22.39 8.95 10.56
C ILE A 588 -20.96 9.47 10.47
N SER A 589 -20.43 10.01 11.58
CA SER A 589 -19.05 10.47 11.68
C SER A 589 -18.05 9.33 11.44
N LEU A 590 -18.36 8.13 11.95
CA LEU A 590 -17.58 6.90 11.69
C LEU A 590 -17.70 6.45 10.23
N ASN A 591 -18.89 6.52 9.64
CA ASN A 591 -19.12 6.18 8.23
C ASN A 591 -18.28 7.06 7.28
N LEU A 592 -18.25 8.38 7.50
CA LEU A 592 -17.45 9.31 6.70
C LEU A 592 -15.94 9.05 6.85
N ALA A 593 -15.48 8.76 8.07
CA ALA A 593 -14.09 8.39 8.30
C ALA A 593 -13.71 7.07 7.60
N ALA A 594 -14.63 6.11 7.57
CA ALA A 594 -14.46 4.83 6.87
C ALA A 594 -14.40 5.03 5.35
N ASP A 595 -15.28 5.83 4.77
CA ASP A 595 -15.28 6.18 3.33
C ASP A 595 -13.95 6.83 2.93
N ARG A 596 -13.41 7.72 3.77
CA ARG A 596 -12.09 8.33 3.52
C ARG A 596 -10.97 7.27 3.45
N ARG A 597 -10.91 6.36 4.42
CA ARG A 597 -9.92 5.26 4.43
C ARG A 597 -10.08 4.35 3.21
N PHE A 598 -11.31 4.11 2.78
CA PHE A 598 -11.60 3.33 1.58
C PHE A 598 -11.02 4.02 0.34
N MET A 599 -11.20 5.34 0.19
CA MET A 599 -10.62 6.11 -0.92
C MET A 599 -9.10 6.15 -0.90
N ASP A 600 -8.50 6.16 0.30
CA ASP A 600 -7.04 6.09 0.49
C ASP A 600 -6.47 4.68 0.20
N GLY A 601 -7.33 3.69 -0.08
CA GLY A 601 -6.96 2.30 -0.36
C GLY A 601 -6.75 1.41 0.87
N ASP A 602 -7.00 1.93 2.08
CA ASP A 602 -7.00 1.17 3.33
C ASP A 602 -8.35 0.48 3.58
N ILE A 603 -8.63 -0.55 2.77
CA ILE A 603 -9.90 -1.29 2.82
C ILE A 603 -10.11 -1.96 4.19
N TYR A 604 -9.04 -2.44 4.83
CA TYR A 604 -9.14 -3.07 6.15
C TYR A 604 -9.46 -2.04 7.24
N GLY A 605 -8.81 -0.87 7.23
CA GLY A 605 -9.16 0.22 8.15
C GLY A 605 -10.59 0.72 7.95
N ALA A 606 -11.06 0.81 6.71
CA ALA A 606 -12.45 1.16 6.40
C ALA A 606 -13.44 0.14 6.99
N ILE A 607 -13.18 -1.17 6.84
CA ILE A 607 -14.02 -2.23 7.41
C ILE A 607 -14.17 -2.09 8.93
N GLU A 608 -13.09 -1.79 9.65
CA GLU A 608 -13.17 -1.65 11.11
C GLU A 608 -13.99 -0.41 11.52
N GLU A 609 -13.82 0.71 10.84
CA GLU A 609 -14.63 1.92 11.11
C GLU A 609 -16.11 1.72 10.75
N PHE A 610 -16.44 1.02 9.65
CA PHE A 610 -17.84 0.68 9.33
C PHE A 610 -18.46 -0.26 10.36
N LYS A 611 -17.70 -1.22 10.90
CA LYS A 611 -18.19 -2.08 11.98
C LYS A 611 -18.46 -1.27 13.26
N LEU A 612 -17.60 -0.32 13.60
CA LEU A 612 -17.84 0.59 14.72
C LEU A 612 -19.09 1.46 14.48
N ALA A 613 -19.29 1.96 13.26
CA ALA A 613 -20.50 2.70 12.90
C ALA A 613 -21.76 1.85 13.11
N LEU A 614 -21.72 0.58 12.72
CA LEU A 614 -22.83 -0.36 12.90
C LEU A 614 -23.01 -0.84 14.35
N LEU A 615 -21.96 -0.74 15.17
CA LEU A 615 -22.04 -1.03 16.60
C LEU A 615 -22.74 0.12 17.36
N ASP A 616 -22.53 1.36 16.92
CA ASP A 616 -23.24 2.54 17.43
C ASP A 616 -24.69 2.58 16.94
N ASP A 617 -24.89 2.37 15.63
CA ASP A 617 -26.22 2.32 15.01
C ASP A 617 -26.34 1.16 14.02
N GLU A 618 -27.00 0.08 14.46
CA GLU A 618 -27.29 -1.08 13.63
C GLU A 618 -28.23 -0.77 12.45
N HIS A 619 -28.90 0.40 12.43
CA HIS A 619 -29.79 0.83 11.36
C HIS A 619 -29.11 1.75 10.34
N ASN A 620 -27.80 2.01 10.48
CA ASN A 620 -27.04 2.76 9.49
C ASN A 620 -26.84 1.94 8.20
N LEU A 621 -27.86 1.99 7.33
CA LEU A 621 -27.91 1.23 6.09
C LEU A 621 -26.78 1.62 5.12
N LEU A 622 -26.35 2.88 5.15
CA LEU A 622 -25.23 3.37 4.34
C LEU A 622 -23.92 2.68 4.75
N ALA A 623 -23.59 2.68 6.04
CA ALA A 623 -22.41 1.98 6.57
C ALA A 623 -22.46 0.48 6.27
N ARG A 624 -23.64 -0.13 6.36
CA ARG A 624 -23.82 -1.57 6.04
C ARG A 624 -23.60 -1.86 4.56
N ASN A 625 -24.15 -1.03 3.67
CA ASN A 625 -23.93 -1.16 2.23
C ASN A 625 -22.44 -0.95 1.88
N SER A 626 -21.79 0.09 2.43
CA SER A 626 -20.36 0.36 2.22
C SER A 626 -19.45 -0.75 2.78
N LEU A 627 -19.81 -1.35 3.91
CA LEU A 627 -19.12 -2.55 4.44
C LEU A 627 -19.24 -3.74 3.47
N GLY A 628 -20.42 -3.94 2.86
CA GLY A 628 -20.63 -4.93 1.82
C GLY A 628 -19.74 -4.70 0.60
N ILE A 629 -19.58 -3.45 0.17
CA ILE A 629 -18.68 -3.05 -0.93
C ILE A 629 -17.22 -3.36 -0.58
N CYS A 630 -16.79 -3.08 0.66
CA CYS A 630 -15.43 -3.42 1.11
C CYS A 630 -15.17 -4.93 1.04
N TYR A 631 -16.11 -5.76 1.51
CA TYR A 631 -15.98 -7.22 1.40
C TYR A 631 -15.94 -7.70 -0.06
N ALA A 632 -16.76 -7.11 -0.91
CA ALA A 632 -16.76 -7.38 -2.35
C ALA A 632 -15.41 -7.09 -3.01
N GLN A 633 -14.75 -5.97 -2.66
CA GLN A 633 -13.45 -5.61 -3.21
C GLN A 633 -12.33 -6.56 -2.75
N LEU A 634 -12.45 -7.13 -1.55
CA LEU A 634 -11.55 -8.19 -1.05
C LEU A 634 -11.87 -9.58 -1.61
N GLY A 635 -12.83 -9.72 -2.54
CA GLY A 635 -13.26 -11.00 -3.10
C GLY A 635 -14.12 -11.86 -2.16
N ARG A 636 -14.51 -11.32 -0.99
CA ARG A 636 -15.34 -11.99 0.02
C ARG A 636 -16.83 -11.82 -0.30
N PHE A 637 -17.27 -12.35 -1.44
CA PHE A 637 -18.62 -12.10 -1.97
C PHE A 637 -19.75 -12.67 -1.10
N GLU A 638 -19.50 -13.74 -0.34
CA GLU A 638 -20.47 -14.29 0.63
C GLU A 638 -20.72 -13.32 1.80
N ASP A 639 -19.67 -12.67 2.31
CA ASP A 639 -19.81 -11.64 3.34
C ASP A 639 -20.53 -10.40 2.81
N ALA A 640 -20.15 -9.97 1.59
CA ALA A 640 -20.82 -8.87 0.90
C ALA A 640 -22.32 -9.15 0.71
N ARG A 641 -22.68 -10.35 0.24
CA ARG A 641 -24.07 -10.78 0.08
C ARG A 641 -24.85 -10.63 1.39
N ARG A 642 -24.29 -11.12 2.51
CA ARG A 642 -24.94 -11.02 3.83
C ARG A 642 -25.23 -9.57 4.22
N GLN A 643 -24.30 -8.65 3.98
CA GLN A 643 -24.51 -7.23 4.28
C GLN A 643 -25.61 -6.63 3.39
N PHE A 644 -25.59 -6.88 2.08
CA PHE A 644 -26.61 -6.36 1.16
C PHE A 644 -28.01 -6.95 1.41
N GLU A 645 -28.10 -8.24 1.78
CA GLU A 645 -29.35 -8.88 2.18
C GLU A 645 -29.97 -8.18 3.38
N GLN A 646 -29.16 -7.87 4.40
CA GLN A 646 -29.62 -7.12 5.58
C GLN A 646 -30.13 -5.72 5.24
N VAL A 647 -29.47 -4.99 4.32
CA VAL A 647 -29.98 -3.69 3.85
C VAL A 647 -31.32 -3.87 3.12
N SER A 648 -31.39 -4.82 2.18
CA SER A 648 -32.61 -5.10 1.40
C SER A 648 -33.79 -5.64 2.24
N ALA A 649 -33.51 -6.23 3.41
CA ALA A 649 -34.52 -6.70 4.33
C ALA A 649 -35.21 -5.55 5.07
N ILE A 650 -34.45 -4.49 5.38
CA ILE A 650 -34.93 -3.28 6.06
C ILE A 650 -35.55 -2.31 5.04
N ASP A 651 -34.81 -1.94 4.01
CA ASP A 651 -35.32 -1.16 2.88
C ASP A 651 -35.41 -2.01 1.61
N LYS A 652 -36.61 -2.50 1.34
CA LYS A 652 -36.92 -3.35 0.18
C LYS A 652 -36.86 -2.61 -1.16
N LYS A 653 -36.72 -1.28 -1.16
CA LYS A 653 -36.67 -0.45 -2.38
C LYS A 653 -35.33 0.26 -2.57
N ASP A 654 -34.34 0.02 -1.70
CA ASP A 654 -33.00 0.58 -1.86
C ASP A 654 -32.36 0.07 -3.17
N VAL A 655 -32.26 0.97 -4.15
CA VAL A 655 -31.78 0.68 -5.50
C VAL A 655 -30.33 0.19 -5.49
N LEU A 656 -29.48 0.81 -4.65
CA LEU A 656 -28.06 0.50 -4.56
C LEU A 656 -27.82 -0.87 -3.93
N ALA A 657 -28.52 -1.17 -2.82
CA ALA A 657 -28.43 -2.46 -2.15
C ALA A 657 -28.96 -3.60 -3.03
N LEU A 658 -30.07 -3.40 -3.73
CA LEU A 658 -30.63 -4.40 -4.66
C LEU A 658 -29.69 -4.66 -5.84
N TYR A 659 -29.08 -3.62 -6.41
CA TYR A 659 -28.07 -3.78 -7.46
C TYR A 659 -26.83 -4.51 -6.94
N ASN A 660 -26.29 -4.09 -5.79
CA ASN A 660 -25.11 -4.68 -5.17
C ASN A 660 -25.33 -6.14 -4.77
N LEU A 661 -26.53 -6.49 -4.27
CA LEU A 661 -26.94 -7.86 -4.01
C LEU A 661 -26.97 -8.70 -5.29
N GLY A 662 -27.52 -8.14 -6.37
CA GLY A 662 -27.50 -8.78 -7.68
C GLY A 662 -26.09 -9.00 -8.21
N TRP A 663 -25.20 -8.04 -7.98
CA TRP A 663 -23.80 -8.11 -8.36
C TRP A 663 -23.03 -9.15 -7.57
N ALA A 664 -23.19 -9.19 -6.24
CA ALA A 664 -22.56 -10.19 -5.38
C ALA A 664 -23.01 -11.61 -5.75
N ASN A 665 -24.32 -11.83 -5.97
CA ASN A 665 -24.84 -13.14 -6.40
C ASN A 665 -24.33 -13.54 -7.79
N HIS A 666 -24.19 -12.59 -8.73
CA HIS A 666 -23.61 -12.85 -10.04
C HIS A 666 -22.15 -13.31 -9.91
N ARG A 667 -21.34 -12.66 -9.04
CA ARG A 667 -19.95 -13.05 -8.77
C ARG A 667 -19.82 -14.42 -8.10
N LEU A 668 -20.83 -14.82 -7.31
CA LEU A 668 -20.93 -16.15 -6.72
C LEU A 668 -21.45 -17.23 -7.69
N GLY A 669 -21.86 -16.86 -8.90
CA GLY A 669 -22.42 -17.78 -9.90
C GLY A 669 -23.91 -18.10 -9.71
N ASP A 670 -24.60 -17.53 -8.71
CA ASP A 670 -26.04 -17.69 -8.52
C ASP A 670 -26.82 -16.72 -9.43
N LEU A 671 -26.83 -17.02 -10.73
CA LEU A 671 -27.43 -16.18 -11.76
C LEU A 671 -28.94 -15.99 -11.57
N LYS A 672 -29.63 -16.95 -10.95
CA LYS A 672 -31.08 -16.86 -10.68
C LYS A 672 -31.37 -15.80 -9.61
N LYS A 673 -30.65 -15.83 -8.49
CA LYS A 673 -30.78 -14.79 -7.46
C LYS A 673 -30.31 -13.43 -7.96
N ALA A 674 -29.24 -13.40 -8.75
CA ALA A 674 -28.76 -12.18 -9.38
C ALA A 674 -29.85 -11.53 -10.25
N GLU A 675 -30.48 -12.31 -11.15
CA GLU A 675 -31.58 -11.84 -11.99
C GLU A 675 -32.77 -11.33 -11.15
N GLN A 676 -33.14 -12.05 -10.09
CA GLN A 676 -34.21 -11.61 -9.19
C GLN A 676 -33.91 -10.25 -8.55
N ALA A 677 -32.70 -10.07 -8.02
CA ALA A 677 -32.28 -8.83 -7.37
C ALA A 677 -32.23 -7.65 -8.37
N TYR A 678 -31.68 -7.86 -9.59
CA TYR A 678 -31.70 -6.82 -10.62
C TYR A 678 -33.12 -6.47 -11.10
N ARG A 679 -34.03 -7.44 -11.19
CA ARG A 679 -35.43 -7.16 -11.50
C ARG A 679 -36.14 -6.38 -10.39
N GLN A 680 -35.79 -6.63 -9.13
CA GLN A 680 -36.28 -5.84 -8.00
C GLN A 680 -35.72 -4.42 -8.03
N CYS A 681 -34.43 -4.26 -8.32
CA CYS A 681 -33.78 -2.96 -8.56
C CYS A 681 -34.55 -2.18 -9.64
N LEU A 682 -34.89 -2.81 -10.78
CA LEU A 682 -35.68 -2.17 -11.84
C LEU A 682 -37.16 -1.91 -11.52
N LYS A 683 -37.71 -2.57 -10.50
CA LYS A 683 -39.03 -2.20 -9.97
C LYS A 683 -38.97 -0.93 -9.13
N ALA A 684 -37.85 -0.69 -8.45
CA ALA A 684 -37.61 0.51 -7.66
C ALA A 684 -37.18 1.69 -8.56
N ASP A 685 -36.26 1.45 -9.49
CA ASP A 685 -35.82 2.41 -10.51
C ASP A 685 -35.81 1.76 -11.91
N PRO A 686 -36.88 1.97 -12.71
CA PRO A 686 -36.96 1.43 -14.07
C PRO A 686 -35.85 1.91 -15.02
N GLY A 687 -35.18 3.04 -14.72
CA GLY A 687 -34.13 3.64 -15.52
C GLY A 687 -32.71 3.20 -15.14
N HIS A 688 -32.54 2.29 -14.17
CA HIS A 688 -31.21 1.94 -13.66
C HIS A 688 -30.34 1.22 -14.71
N VAL A 689 -29.45 1.98 -15.36
CA VAL A 689 -28.60 1.57 -16.50
C VAL A 689 -27.84 0.28 -16.20
N TYR A 690 -27.13 0.23 -15.08
CA TYR A 690 -26.29 -0.92 -14.74
C TYR A 690 -27.11 -2.20 -14.50
N ALA A 691 -28.32 -2.09 -13.94
CA ALA A 691 -29.17 -3.26 -13.72
C ALA A 691 -29.72 -3.79 -15.04
N LEU A 692 -30.12 -2.91 -15.96
CA LEU A 692 -30.50 -3.29 -17.33
C LEU A 692 -29.35 -3.98 -18.07
N MET A 693 -28.13 -3.45 -17.97
CA MET A 693 -26.95 -4.07 -18.57
C MET A 693 -26.66 -5.46 -17.99
N ARG A 694 -26.76 -5.64 -16.68
CA ARG A 694 -26.52 -6.94 -16.03
C ARG A 694 -27.57 -7.97 -16.43
N LEU A 695 -28.85 -7.59 -16.53
CA LEU A 695 -29.91 -8.47 -17.07
C LEU A 695 -29.71 -8.79 -18.55
N GLY A 696 -29.23 -7.84 -19.34
CA GLY A 696 -28.81 -8.06 -20.72
C GLY A 696 -27.71 -9.11 -20.81
N SER A 697 -26.67 -8.99 -19.98
CA SER A 697 -25.55 -9.94 -19.92
C SER A 697 -25.98 -11.33 -19.47
N ILE A 698 -26.86 -11.45 -18.46
CA ILE A 698 -27.41 -12.74 -18.01
C ILE A 698 -28.24 -13.38 -19.14
N SER A 699 -29.08 -12.59 -19.81
CA SER A 699 -29.90 -13.06 -20.94
C SER A 699 -29.03 -13.51 -22.13
N GLU A 700 -27.94 -12.80 -22.39
CA GLU A 700 -26.97 -13.11 -23.43
C GLU A 700 -26.23 -14.43 -23.14
N GLN A 701 -25.77 -14.63 -21.91
CA GLN A 701 -25.16 -15.88 -21.45
C GLN A 701 -26.14 -17.06 -21.52
N ALA A 702 -27.42 -16.82 -21.26
CA ALA A 702 -28.48 -17.82 -21.40
C ALA A 702 -28.91 -18.07 -22.86
N GLY A 703 -28.29 -17.41 -23.85
CA GLY A 703 -28.63 -17.56 -25.28
C GLY A 703 -29.91 -16.86 -25.72
N HIS A 704 -30.57 -16.09 -24.84
CA HIS A 704 -31.80 -15.36 -25.16
C HIS A 704 -31.50 -14.01 -25.85
N LEU A 705 -30.94 -14.05 -27.05
CA LEU A 705 -30.41 -12.87 -27.77
C LEU A 705 -31.44 -11.73 -27.93
N LYS A 706 -32.70 -12.04 -28.26
CA LYS A 706 -33.77 -11.03 -28.40
C LYS A 706 -34.09 -10.31 -27.09
N LYS A 707 -34.09 -11.04 -25.97
CA LYS A 707 -34.31 -10.45 -24.63
C LYS A 707 -33.11 -9.59 -24.23
N ALA A 708 -31.90 -10.08 -24.47
CA ALA A 708 -30.67 -9.34 -24.19
C ALA A 708 -30.62 -8.02 -24.97
N ALA A 709 -30.92 -8.04 -26.28
CA ALA A 709 -31.00 -6.82 -27.10
C ALA A 709 -32.02 -5.82 -26.57
N ASN A 710 -33.19 -6.27 -26.12
CA ASN A 710 -34.21 -5.39 -25.54
C ASN A 710 -33.70 -4.73 -24.24
N HIS A 711 -33.05 -5.47 -23.36
CA HIS A 711 -32.45 -4.90 -22.14
C HIS A 711 -31.37 -3.86 -22.44
N TYR A 712 -30.47 -4.15 -23.38
CA TYR A 712 -29.44 -3.19 -23.78
C TYR A 712 -30.01 -1.96 -24.50
N LYS A 713 -31.02 -2.11 -25.37
CA LYS A 713 -31.71 -0.96 -26.00
C LYS A 713 -32.43 -0.08 -24.98
N LYS A 714 -33.03 -0.68 -23.95
CA LYS A 714 -33.60 0.07 -22.82
C LYS A 714 -32.53 0.84 -22.04
N ALA A 715 -31.37 0.23 -21.80
CA ALA A 715 -30.24 0.91 -21.17
C ALA A 715 -29.69 2.05 -22.05
N ALA A 716 -29.63 1.85 -23.37
CA ALA A 716 -29.22 2.87 -24.34
C ALA A 716 -30.10 4.13 -24.27
N ALA A 717 -31.39 3.96 -23.99
CA ALA A 717 -32.36 5.06 -23.92
C ALA A 717 -32.29 5.86 -22.60
N GLN A 718 -31.41 5.49 -21.67
CA GLN A 718 -31.24 6.17 -20.39
C GLN A 718 -29.95 7.03 -20.41
N PRO A 719 -29.92 8.16 -19.68
CA PRO A 719 -28.75 9.04 -19.64
C PRO A 719 -27.46 8.30 -19.23
N GLY A 720 -26.43 8.37 -20.06
CA GLY A 720 -25.13 7.74 -19.80
C GLY A 720 -25.05 6.27 -20.20
N GLY A 721 -26.16 5.67 -20.63
CA GLY A 721 -26.21 4.30 -21.12
C GLY A 721 -25.88 4.14 -22.60
N GLU A 722 -25.96 5.21 -23.41
CA GLU A 722 -25.79 5.15 -24.88
C GLU A 722 -24.45 4.53 -25.27
N ARG A 723 -23.37 4.95 -24.62
CA ARG A 723 -22.00 4.49 -24.92
C ARG A 723 -21.70 3.10 -24.36
N MET A 724 -22.27 2.78 -23.19
CA MET A 724 -21.96 1.55 -22.47
C MET A 724 -22.45 0.28 -23.17
N VAL A 725 -23.46 0.40 -24.03
CA VAL A 725 -24.15 -0.74 -24.66
C VAL A 725 -23.71 -1.02 -26.10
N LEU A 726 -22.88 -0.16 -26.70
CA LEU A 726 -22.48 -0.27 -28.12
C LEU A 726 -21.79 -1.61 -28.43
N ARG A 727 -20.77 -1.99 -27.64
CA ARG A 727 -20.09 -3.30 -27.79
C ARG A 727 -21.02 -4.50 -27.54
N PRO A 728 -21.83 -4.54 -26.45
CA PRO A 728 -22.83 -5.59 -26.28
C PRO A 728 -23.86 -5.70 -27.41
N LEU A 729 -24.35 -4.57 -27.93
CA LEU A 729 -25.29 -4.55 -29.05
C LEU A 729 -24.64 -5.05 -30.34
N ALA A 730 -23.41 -4.63 -30.64
CA ALA A 730 -22.64 -5.14 -31.77
C ALA A 730 -22.48 -6.67 -31.70
N ARG A 731 -22.11 -7.21 -30.54
CA ARG A 731 -21.95 -8.67 -30.36
C ARG A 731 -23.26 -9.43 -30.53
N ILE A 732 -24.39 -8.87 -30.11
CA ILE A 732 -25.69 -9.50 -30.32
C ILE A 732 -26.12 -9.41 -31.78
N ALA A 733 -25.94 -8.26 -32.43
CA ALA A 733 -26.25 -8.08 -33.85
C ALA A 733 -25.46 -9.08 -34.70
N TYR A 734 -24.16 -9.23 -34.42
CA TYR A 734 -23.29 -10.19 -35.08
C TYR A 734 -23.80 -11.64 -34.92
N ARG A 735 -24.16 -12.04 -33.70
CA ARG A 735 -24.76 -13.37 -33.44
C ARG A 735 -26.14 -13.57 -34.07
N GLN A 736 -26.85 -12.49 -34.40
CA GLN A 736 -28.12 -12.53 -35.10
C GLN A 736 -27.93 -12.54 -36.63
N GLY A 737 -26.70 -12.38 -37.13
CA GLY A 737 -26.39 -12.27 -38.55
C GLY A 737 -26.61 -10.87 -39.15
N ASP A 738 -26.84 -9.86 -38.31
CA ASP A 738 -27.03 -8.47 -38.74
C ASP A 738 -25.67 -7.74 -38.80
N ILE A 739 -24.99 -7.90 -39.93
CA ILE A 739 -23.63 -7.38 -40.17
C ILE A 739 -23.62 -5.86 -40.25
N ASP A 740 -24.63 -5.25 -40.89
CA ASP A 740 -24.75 -3.81 -41.05
C ASP A 740 -24.89 -3.11 -39.68
N ALA A 741 -25.80 -3.59 -38.84
CA ALA A 741 -25.96 -3.05 -37.49
C ALA A 741 -24.71 -3.29 -36.64
N THR A 742 -24.03 -4.43 -36.81
CA THR A 742 -22.75 -4.71 -36.11
C THR A 742 -21.71 -3.66 -36.44
N ARG A 743 -21.51 -3.38 -37.73
CA ARG A 743 -20.55 -2.38 -38.22
C ARG A 743 -20.91 -0.98 -37.70
N GLU A 744 -22.18 -0.59 -37.76
CA GLU A 744 -22.66 0.69 -37.23
C GLU A 744 -22.34 0.86 -35.73
N TYR A 745 -22.70 -0.12 -34.89
CA TYR A 745 -22.43 -0.04 -33.45
C TYR A 745 -20.94 0.01 -33.13
N LEU A 746 -20.08 -0.69 -33.87
CA LEU A 746 -18.64 -0.65 -33.67
C LEU A 746 -18.02 0.69 -34.07
N HIS A 747 -18.49 1.30 -35.17
CA HIS A 747 -18.06 2.65 -35.53
C HIS A 747 -18.52 3.69 -34.50
N LEU A 748 -19.75 3.58 -34.00
CA LEU A 748 -20.23 4.44 -32.91
C LEU A 748 -19.39 4.27 -31.64
N ALA A 749 -18.93 3.05 -31.33
CA ALA A 749 -18.05 2.80 -30.19
C ALA A 749 -16.68 3.48 -30.37
N LEU A 750 -16.06 3.37 -31.54
CA LEU A 750 -14.78 4.00 -31.85
C LEU A 750 -14.85 5.53 -31.96
N ASN A 751 -15.98 6.08 -32.41
CA ASN A 751 -16.23 7.53 -32.38
C ASN A 751 -16.36 8.05 -30.93
N ALA A 752 -16.90 7.24 -30.03
CA ALA A 752 -17.02 7.60 -28.62
C ALA A 752 -15.69 7.47 -27.87
N ASP A 753 -14.91 6.44 -28.17
CA ASP A 753 -13.56 6.21 -27.66
C ASP A 753 -12.64 5.64 -28.76
N HIS A 754 -11.75 6.49 -29.26
CA HIS A 754 -10.82 6.15 -30.34
C HIS A 754 -9.78 5.10 -29.92
N ASN A 755 -9.64 4.82 -28.63
CA ASN A 755 -8.70 3.82 -28.09
C ASN A 755 -9.42 2.57 -27.52
N ASP A 756 -10.69 2.32 -27.90
CA ASP A 756 -11.40 1.09 -27.50
C ASP A 756 -10.86 -0.13 -28.25
N HIS A 757 -9.79 -0.70 -27.72
CA HIS A 757 -9.12 -1.90 -28.21
C HIS A 757 -10.07 -3.10 -28.42
N GLN A 758 -11.14 -3.25 -27.62
CA GLN A 758 -12.13 -4.32 -27.82
C GLN A 758 -13.00 -4.07 -29.05
N ALA A 759 -13.44 -2.82 -29.25
CA ALA A 759 -14.22 -2.47 -30.44
C ALA A 759 -13.37 -2.61 -31.73
N MET A 760 -12.10 -2.21 -31.69
CA MET A 760 -11.15 -2.41 -32.80
C MET A 760 -10.99 -3.88 -33.15
N HIS A 761 -10.75 -4.72 -32.15
CA HIS A 761 -10.62 -6.17 -32.34
C HIS A 761 -11.89 -6.79 -32.92
N MET A 762 -13.07 -6.44 -32.40
CA MET A 762 -14.35 -6.93 -32.92
C MET A 762 -14.59 -6.50 -34.38
N LEU A 763 -14.16 -5.29 -34.74
CA LEU A 763 -14.29 -4.78 -36.11
C LEU A 763 -13.28 -5.44 -37.06
N ALA A 764 -12.05 -5.69 -36.61
CA ALA A 764 -11.06 -6.47 -37.35
C ALA A 764 -11.57 -7.89 -37.64
N ARG A 765 -12.12 -8.57 -36.62
CA ARG A 765 -12.78 -9.88 -36.78
C ARG A 765 -13.91 -9.83 -37.79
N LEU A 766 -14.77 -8.81 -37.73
CA LEU A 766 -15.87 -8.64 -38.67
C LEU A 766 -15.38 -8.59 -40.13
N TYR A 767 -14.32 -7.82 -40.40
CA TYR A 767 -13.72 -7.71 -41.73
C TYR A 767 -13.12 -9.04 -42.22
N LEU A 768 -12.39 -9.74 -41.36
CA LEU A 768 -11.83 -11.06 -41.70
C LEU A 768 -12.92 -12.10 -41.97
N ASP A 769 -13.98 -12.13 -41.15
CA ASP A 769 -15.07 -13.10 -41.30
C ASP A 769 -15.89 -12.86 -42.59
N GLN A 770 -15.99 -11.61 -43.06
CA GLN A 770 -16.62 -11.28 -44.36
C GLN A 770 -15.65 -11.42 -45.54
N GLY A 771 -14.34 -11.53 -45.29
CA GLY A 771 -13.31 -11.47 -46.33
C GLY A 771 -13.18 -10.08 -46.98
N GLU A 772 -13.62 -9.02 -46.29
CA GLU A 772 -13.63 -7.64 -46.77
C GLU A 772 -12.44 -6.88 -46.18
N ASP A 773 -11.75 -6.09 -47.02
CA ASP A 773 -10.69 -5.14 -46.61
C ASP A 773 -9.66 -5.69 -45.59
N PRO A 774 -8.89 -6.74 -45.93
CA PRO A 774 -7.91 -7.34 -45.02
C PRO A 774 -6.82 -6.35 -44.57
N GLN A 775 -6.61 -5.26 -45.32
CA GLN A 775 -5.75 -4.14 -44.95
C GLN A 775 -6.29 -3.36 -43.74
N ILE A 776 -7.59 -3.07 -43.73
CA ILE A 776 -8.25 -2.39 -42.60
C ILE A 776 -8.27 -3.31 -41.38
N ALA A 777 -8.54 -4.60 -41.60
CA ALA A 777 -8.49 -5.61 -40.54
C ALA A 777 -7.11 -5.68 -39.87
N GLU A 778 -6.02 -5.67 -40.65
CA GLU A 778 -4.66 -5.65 -40.10
C GLU A 778 -4.39 -4.41 -39.26
N VAL A 779 -4.74 -3.22 -39.76
CA VAL A 779 -4.50 -1.96 -39.02
C VAL A 779 -5.23 -1.98 -37.68
N LEU A 780 -6.50 -2.37 -37.67
CA LEU A 780 -7.30 -2.45 -36.46
C LEU A 780 -6.80 -3.54 -35.50
N ALA A 781 -6.41 -4.71 -36.03
CA ALA A 781 -5.85 -5.79 -35.22
C ALA A 781 -4.53 -5.37 -34.57
N ARG A 782 -3.64 -4.70 -35.32
CA ARG A 782 -2.34 -4.19 -34.83
C ARG A 782 -2.51 -3.11 -33.76
N GLN A 783 -3.48 -2.21 -33.94
CA GLN A 783 -3.80 -1.20 -32.91
C GLN A 783 -4.39 -1.86 -31.66
N SER A 784 -5.30 -2.83 -31.82
CA SER A 784 -5.91 -3.53 -30.68
C SER A 784 -4.89 -4.31 -29.86
N SER A 785 -3.94 -5.01 -30.50
CA SER A 785 -2.89 -5.78 -29.82
C SER A 785 -1.83 -4.88 -29.19
N ALA A 786 -1.53 -3.71 -29.77
CA ALA A 786 -0.65 -2.72 -29.17
C ALA A 786 -1.25 -2.11 -27.89
N LEU A 787 -2.55 -1.84 -27.89
CA LEU A 787 -3.26 -1.27 -26.73
C LEU A 787 -3.52 -2.28 -25.61
N SER A 788 -3.56 -3.59 -25.91
CA SER A 788 -3.67 -4.66 -24.90
C SER A 788 -2.84 -5.88 -25.29
N PRO A 789 -1.52 -5.84 -25.01
CA PRO A 789 -0.61 -6.92 -25.34
C PRO A 789 -0.85 -8.22 -24.56
N ASP A 790 -1.59 -8.14 -23.44
CA ASP A 790 -1.91 -9.23 -22.53
C ASP A 790 -2.95 -10.23 -23.07
N LYS A 791 -3.51 -9.98 -24.26
CA LYS A 791 -4.57 -10.80 -24.85
C LYS A 791 -4.10 -11.52 -26.11
N ASP A 792 -3.81 -12.80 -25.96
CA ASP A 792 -3.36 -13.69 -27.06
C ASP A 792 -4.33 -13.66 -28.25
N VAL A 793 -5.64 -13.62 -27.99
CA VAL A 793 -6.71 -13.55 -29.01
C VAL A 793 -6.54 -12.37 -29.97
N TYR A 794 -5.94 -11.26 -29.52
CA TYR A 794 -5.72 -10.09 -30.36
C TYR A 794 -4.53 -10.31 -31.30
N TRP A 795 -3.49 -10.98 -30.82
CA TRP A 795 -2.35 -11.37 -31.63
C TRP A 795 -2.75 -12.43 -32.66
N GLU A 796 -3.56 -13.42 -32.27
CA GLU A 796 -4.12 -14.41 -33.20
C GLU A 796 -4.90 -13.74 -34.34
N THR A 797 -5.72 -12.74 -34.02
CA THR A 797 -6.47 -11.98 -35.04
C THR A 797 -5.55 -11.18 -35.97
N LEU A 798 -4.42 -10.66 -35.46
CA LEU A 798 -3.41 -10.00 -36.30
C LEU A 798 -2.69 -11.00 -37.22
N VAL A 799 -2.37 -12.20 -36.72
CA VAL A 799 -1.80 -13.28 -37.54
C VAL A 799 -2.74 -13.64 -38.67
N GLU A 800 -4.02 -13.89 -38.38
CA GLU A 800 -5.04 -14.17 -39.39
C GLU A 800 -5.16 -13.04 -40.43
N ALA A 801 -5.11 -11.77 -40.00
CA ALA A 801 -5.15 -10.63 -40.91
C ALA A 801 -3.92 -10.54 -41.82
N LEU A 802 -2.73 -10.87 -41.32
CA LEU A 802 -1.48 -10.89 -42.09
C LEU A 802 -1.46 -12.06 -43.10
N GLU A 803 -1.94 -13.23 -42.69
CA GLU A 803 -2.09 -14.39 -43.57
C GLU A 803 -3.08 -14.11 -44.70
N ALA A 804 -4.22 -13.46 -44.41
CA ALA A 804 -5.21 -13.05 -45.41
C ALA A 804 -4.64 -12.08 -46.47
N GLN A 805 -3.55 -11.35 -46.15
CA GLN A 805 -2.83 -10.51 -47.10
C GLN A 805 -1.64 -11.21 -47.78
N GLY A 806 -1.35 -12.47 -47.45
CA GLY A 806 -0.19 -13.20 -47.96
C GLY A 806 1.14 -12.79 -47.30
N LYS A 807 1.13 -12.05 -46.19
CA LYS A 807 2.33 -11.63 -45.43
C LYS A 807 2.78 -12.74 -44.46
N VAL A 808 3.06 -13.93 -44.99
CA VAL A 808 3.31 -15.16 -44.21
C VAL A 808 4.53 -15.02 -43.29
N GLU A 809 5.60 -14.36 -43.74
CA GLU A 809 6.80 -14.17 -42.92
C GLU A 809 6.55 -13.28 -41.69
N GLU A 810 5.73 -12.24 -41.84
CA GLU A 810 5.32 -11.39 -40.71
C GLU A 810 4.37 -12.13 -39.78
N ALA A 811 3.43 -12.89 -40.33
CA ALA A 811 2.49 -13.71 -39.56
C ALA A 811 3.23 -14.70 -38.65
N VAL A 812 4.27 -15.38 -39.14
CA VAL A 812 5.10 -16.31 -38.34
C VAL A 812 5.83 -15.58 -37.21
N LYS A 813 6.36 -14.38 -37.46
CA LYS A 813 7.01 -13.57 -36.42
C LYS A 813 6.04 -13.11 -35.34
N VAL A 814 4.83 -12.72 -35.72
CA VAL A 814 3.78 -12.30 -34.78
C VAL A 814 3.23 -13.50 -34.01
N ALA A 815 3.06 -14.66 -34.67
CA ALA A 815 2.62 -15.90 -34.02
C ALA A 815 3.61 -16.39 -32.97
N ALA A 816 4.93 -16.23 -33.19
CA ALA A 816 5.96 -16.54 -32.20
C ALA A 816 5.87 -15.67 -30.93
N ARG A 817 5.21 -14.51 -31.00
CA ARG A 817 4.97 -13.62 -29.87
C ARG A 817 3.67 -13.94 -29.12
N ALA A 818 2.75 -14.67 -29.74
CA ALA A 818 1.43 -15.00 -29.20
C ALA A 818 1.40 -16.31 -28.39
N GLY A 819 2.52 -17.05 -28.28
CA GLY A 819 2.56 -18.45 -27.82
C GLY A 819 3.50 -18.76 -26.67
#